data_AF-A0A1H1ZHG9-F1
#
_entry.id   AF-A0A1H1ZHG9-F1
#
_cell.length_a   1.000
_cell.length_b   1.000
_cell.length_c   1.000
_cell.angle_alpha   90.00
_cell.angle_beta   90.00
_cell.angle_gamma   90.00
#
_symmetry.space_group_name_H-M   'P 1'
#
loop_
_entity.id
_entity.type
_entity.pdbx_description
1 polymer ?
#
loop_
_entity_poly.entity_id
_entity_poly.type
_entity_poly.pdbx_seq_one_letter_code
_entity_poly.pdbx_strand_id
1 'polypeptide(L)'
;MPAVRTPAPSRSRTRRLAGGCAVLAVAAATMSTPGGAAAEPAAAEPAADDRTTSCDAEAAGYRLVRVLDLPTAANWRDTTPPYAFDDTAGLTGGFDRVGYCLELTTDAGTTWVWTSSEALGDDPAGLGLPTYMEQARHQYVDDLTVASNVPGVRRLDGGSGWVELWPNQYDGTGSGQVPGASRTARDSDDAVLWANGYGSFQVHAFADARDARGPRAADAPAATPVLAVNAFTAGPQTMDVGIGAAPSGEPDWTFAQNAGDYTGRRLSVFARPALVRVDAAPRSRQLVPRPGRTTGRVTVPVSGVATDPSVVAVELRTTRDGATSVRRARVSPASPRFSFTVSLPVALTSTDLELVAITGDGARSRVSRAVDVVAGDVVVVQGQSNAQAGRQPRSTTSDADRSRWVRTFGTSNNNNPRLAGAIGGWTYAMGDDIQRVAAIGQWAVRMGQVMSAELGVPIAVVNGARGGQPIGYFARNDTDPGDGSTSYGMLLRRLTRAGLAGPDAIDVMLWYQGEADRDDAATHVAGFTDLVADWREDYGAGLPVYVHQVRTSPCGQSGPVALRDAQRRLPDTVDGLRVVSTTGLNGHDGCHFDYVDGYRTLGEHVATMLLDDLYRPGTPSIAPPGPAAVHRVDDAPNQLTVTLRSPATPLTVEDGAAADFRVSGAVVESVRWQRGLGLVLTLDRPAPAGASVAYLSHNGAGPRVVDARGMGLLAFQLTLE
;
A
#
# COMPACT_ATOMS: atom_id res chain seq x y z
N MET A 1 61.80 23.87 45.08
CA MET A 1 62.25 22.63 45.75
C MET A 1 61.12 22.14 46.65
N PRO A 2 60.88 20.82 46.83
CA PRO A 2 61.41 19.61 46.16
C PRO A 2 60.33 18.94 45.23
N ALA A 3 60.63 18.38 44.05
CA ALA A 3 61.28 17.10 43.68
C ALA A 3 60.42 15.83 43.97
N VAL A 4 59.64 15.29 43.01
CA VAL A 4 59.95 14.30 41.93
C VAL A 4 59.59 12.85 42.31
N ARG A 5 58.61 12.26 41.60
CA ARG A 5 58.72 10.99 40.84
C ARG A 5 57.47 10.73 39.99
N THR A 6 57.70 10.62 38.69
CA THR A 6 56.80 10.26 37.57
C THR A 6 56.57 8.75 37.44
N PRO A 7 55.43 8.29 36.89
CA PRO A 7 55.33 6.99 36.21
C PRO A 7 55.38 7.14 34.68
N ALA A 8 56.09 6.21 34.04
CA ALA A 8 56.35 6.13 32.60
C ALA A 8 55.33 5.18 31.89
N PRO A 9 55.28 5.17 30.54
CA PRO A 9 54.13 4.73 29.76
C PRO A 9 54.15 3.24 29.40
N SER A 10 52.97 2.66 29.19
CA SER A 10 52.80 1.27 28.75
C SER A 10 53.21 1.11 27.28
N ARG A 11 54.02 0.07 27.05
CA ARG A 11 54.70 -0.22 25.79
C ARG A 11 53.80 -0.94 24.80
N SER A 12 53.91 -0.52 23.55
CA SER A 12 53.60 -1.29 22.35
C SER A 12 54.28 -2.67 22.38
N ARG A 13 53.52 -3.74 22.10
CA ARG A 13 54.07 -5.02 21.66
C ARG A 13 53.40 -5.45 20.36
N THR A 14 54.13 -5.22 19.29
CA THR A 14 54.09 -5.97 18.03
C THR A 14 54.09 -7.48 18.31
N ARG A 15 53.11 -8.20 17.76
CA ARG A 15 53.24 -9.63 17.47
C ARG A 15 52.99 -9.86 15.98
N ARG A 16 54.04 -10.39 15.34
CA ARG A 16 54.08 -10.92 13.98
C ARG A 16 53.03 -12.04 13.84
N LEU A 17 52.21 -11.99 12.80
CA LEU A 17 51.54 -13.18 12.27
C LEU A 17 52.42 -13.71 11.13
N ALA A 18 53.12 -14.80 11.43
CA ALA A 18 53.84 -15.59 10.46
C ALA A 18 52.84 -16.39 9.62
N GLY A 19 53.07 -16.42 8.30
CA GLY A 19 52.38 -17.34 7.40
C GLY A 19 52.69 -18.79 7.76
N GLY A 20 51.66 -19.61 7.75
CA GLY A 20 51.73 -21.06 7.84
C GLY A 20 50.56 -21.65 7.06
N CYS A 21 50.86 -22.16 5.86
CA CYS A 21 49.96 -22.99 5.08
C CYS A 21 49.54 -24.21 5.92
N ALA A 22 48.24 -24.34 6.21
CA ALA A 22 47.67 -25.59 6.67
C ALA A 22 47.06 -26.31 5.46
N VAL A 23 47.74 -27.38 5.03
CA VAL A 23 47.28 -28.37 4.07
C VAL A 23 46.12 -29.13 4.71
N LEU A 24 44.91 -29.02 4.14
CA LEU A 24 43.82 -29.93 4.46
C LEU A 24 44.02 -31.22 3.67
N ALA A 25 44.26 -32.31 4.41
CA ALA A 25 44.37 -33.65 3.88
C ALA A 25 43.00 -34.12 3.36
N VAL A 26 42.95 -34.42 2.06
CA VAL A 26 41.85 -35.13 1.42
C VAL A 26 41.98 -36.61 1.78
N ALA A 27 41.03 -37.13 2.56
CA ALA A 27 40.89 -38.57 2.76
C ALA A 27 40.34 -39.19 1.48
N ALA A 28 41.13 -40.05 0.85
CA ALA A 28 40.74 -40.83 -0.32
C ALA A 28 39.72 -41.90 0.09
N ALA A 29 38.45 -41.67 -0.25
CA ALA A 29 37.45 -42.74 -0.28
C ALA A 29 37.63 -43.52 -1.60
N THR A 30 37.85 -44.82 -1.48
CA THR A 30 37.97 -45.77 -2.59
C THR A 30 36.69 -45.77 -3.43
N MET A 31 36.82 -45.45 -4.71
CA MET A 31 35.74 -45.55 -5.68
C MET A 31 35.43 -47.02 -5.99
N SER A 32 34.26 -47.49 -5.56
CA SER A 32 33.60 -48.65 -6.14
C SER A 32 32.88 -48.22 -7.42
N THR A 33 33.16 -48.92 -8.51
CA THR A 33 32.53 -48.73 -9.82
C THR A 33 31.02 -49.00 -9.76
N PRO A 34 30.14 -48.05 -10.14
CA PRO A 34 28.75 -48.36 -10.39
C PRO A 34 28.64 -49.06 -11.76
N GLY A 35 27.99 -50.22 -11.78
CA GLY A 35 27.56 -50.87 -13.01
C GLY A 35 26.64 -49.97 -13.82
N GLY A 36 26.68 -50.14 -15.15
CA GLY A 36 26.00 -49.30 -16.12
C GLY A 36 24.52 -49.06 -15.81
N ALA A 37 24.19 -47.81 -15.49
CA ALA A 37 22.84 -47.31 -15.60
C ALA A 37 22.63 -46.90 -17.07
N ALA A 38 21.60 -47.47 -17.70
CA ALA A 38 21.17 -47.10 -19.04
C ALA A 38 20.87 -45.60 -19.08
N ALA A 39 21.36 -44.92 -20.12
CA ALA A 39 21.01 -43.54 -20.40
C ALA A 39 19.48 -43.43 -20.54
N GLU A 40 18.89 -42.59 -19.71
CA GLU A 40 17.51 -42.15 -19.85
C GLU A 40 17.36 -41.48 -21.23
N PRO A 41 16.35 -41.83 -22.04
CA PRO A 41 16.20 -41.22 -23.36
C PRO A 41 15.93 -39.73 -23.18
N ALA A 42 16.66 -38.90 -23.92
CA ALA A 42 16.34 -37.49 -24.07
C ALA A 42 14.85 -37.37 -24.42
N ALA A 43 14.11 -36.57 -23.64
CA ALA A 43 12.72 -36.25 -23.95
C ALA A 43 12.63 -35.78 -25.41
N ALA A 44 11.80 -36.46 -26.20
CA ALA A 44 11.58 -36.11 -27.59
C ALA A 44 11.12 -34.64 -27.66
N GLU A 45 11.67 -33.86 -28.61
CA GLU A 45 11.13 -32.55 -28.90
C GLU A 45 9.62 -32.69 -29.20
N PRO A 46 8.76 -31.85 -28.60
CA PRO A 46 7.32 -31.92 -28.85
C PRO A 46 7.05 -31.71 -30.35
N ALA A 47 6.10 -32.46 -30.88
CA ALA A 47 5.71 -32.40 -32.29
C ALA A 47 5.32 -30.97 -32.68
N ALA A 48 5.50 -30.62 -33.96
CA ALA A 48 5.20 -29.26 -34.46
C ALA A 48 3.74 -28.83 -34.22
N ASP A 49 2.81 -29.78 -34.09
CA ASP A 49 1.38 -29.58 -33.83
C ASP A 49 1.08 -29.12 -32.38
N ASP A 50 1.98 -29.42 -31.42
CA ASP A 50 1.84 -28.97 -30.01
C ASP A 50 2.23 -27.51 -29.80
N ARG A 51 2.67 -26.81 -30.87
CA ARG A 51 3.11 -25.41 -30.82
C ARG A 51 2.19 -24.45 -31.56
N THR A 52 1.18 -24.95 -32.27
CA THR A 52 0.18 -24.13 -32.97
C THR A 52 -1.07 -23.95 -32.12
N THR A 53 -1.71 -22.78 -32.24
CA THR A 53 -2.91 -22.44 -31.47
C THR A 53 -3.95 -21.73 -32.34
N SER A 54 -5.21 -21.75 -31.91
CA SER A 54 -6.27 -20.97 -32.58
C SER A 54 -6.02 -19.45 -32.54
N CYS A 55 -5.11 -18.96 -31.69
CA CYS A 55 -4.77 -17.54 -31.55
C CYS A 55 -3.50 -17.12 -32.31
N ASP A 56 -2.91 -17.96 -33.17
CA ASP A 56 -1.62 -17.67 -33.80
C ASP A 56 -1.62 -16.36 -34.62
N ALA A 57 -2.77 -15.99 -35.21
CA ALA A 57 -2.92 -14.73 -35.94
C ALA A 57 -2.87 -13.52 -35.00
N GLU A 58 -3.54 -13.59 -33.86
CA GLU A 58 -3.56 -12.57 -32.82
C GLU A 58 -2.23 -12.46 -32.06
N ALA A 59 -1.51 -13.58 -31.93
CA ALA A 59 -0.21 -13.68 -31.30
C ALA A 59 0.95 -13.26 -32.21
N ALA A 60 0.68 -12.71 -33.40
CA ALA A 60 1.71 -12.25 -34.33
C ALA A 60 2.71 -11.29 -33.64
N GLY A 61 4.00 -11.60 -33.73
CA GLY A 61 5.08 -10.87 -33.07
C GLY A 61 5.37 -11.30 -31.62
N TYR A 62 4.58 -12.21 -31.05
CA TYR A 62 4.87 -12.86 -29.77
C TYR A 62 5.60 -14.18 -29.98
N ARG A 63 6.35 -14.59 -28.96
CA ARG A 63 6.92 -15.93 -28.84
C ARG A 63 5.99 -16.77 -27.97
N LEU A 64 5.68 -18.00 -28.39
CA LEU A 64 5.06 -18.99 -27.52
C LEU A 64 6.07 -19.40 -26.44
N VAL A 65 5.66 -19.35 -25.18
CA VAL A 65 6.54 -19.56 -24.03
C VAL A 65 6.14 -20.82 -23.27
N ARG A 66 4.85 -21.02 -23.02
CA ARG A 66 4.35 -22.20 -22.30
C ARG A 66 3.07 -22.71 -22.92
N VAL A 67 2.88 -24.02 -22.91
CA VAL A 67 1.60 -24.68 -23.23
C VAL A 67 1.20 -25.56 -22.07
N LEU A 68 -0.03 -25.40 -21.59
CA LEU A 68 -0.60 -26.18 -20.51
C LEU A 68 -1.92 -26.81 -20.96
N ASP A 69 -1.95 -28.12 -21.07
CA ASP A 69 -3.20 -28.87 -21.23
C ASP A 69 -3.87 -28.98 -19.86
N LEU A 70 -5.05 -28.37 -19.73
CA LEU A 70 -5.75 -28.25 -18.45
C LEU A 70 -6.54 -29.54 -18.17
N PRO A 71 -6.22 -30.30 -17.11
CA PRO A 71 -6.97 -31.48 -16.74
C PRO A 71 -8.35 -31.11 -16.22
N THR A 72 -9.22 -32.10 -16.01
CA THR A 72 -10.56 -31.85 -15.45
C THR A 72 -10.48 -31.39 -13.99
N ALA A 73 -9.46 -31.85 -13.26
CA ALA A 73 -9.18 -31.46 -11.89
C ALA A 73 -7.66 -31.33 -11.71
N ALA A 74 -7.21 -30.35 -10.92
CA ALA A 74 -5.80 -30.13 -10.63
C ALA A 74 -5.58 -29.77 -9.15
N ASN A 75 -4.35 -29.99 -8.70
CA ASN A 75 -3.83 -29.41 -7.47
C ASN A 75 -2.35 -29.14 -7.64
N TRP A 76 -2.03 -28.01 -8.25
CA TRP A 76 -0.64 -27.58 -8.46
C TRP A 76 -0.13 -26.69 -7.34
N ARG A 77 -0.75 -26.72 -6.16
CA ARG A 77 -0.29 -25.92 -5.03
C ARG A 77 1.19 -26.19 -4.74
N ASP A 78 1.97 -25.13 -4.65
CA ASP A 78 3.41 -25.18 -4.35
C ASP A 78 4.24 -26.08 -5.29
N THR A 79 3.75 -26.34 -6.49
CA THR A 79 4.42 -27.15 -7.52
C THR A 79 4.35 -26.46 -8.88
N THR A 80 5.22 -26.83 -9.80
CA THR A 80 5.15 -26.30 -11.18
C THR A 80 4.06 -27.04 -11.95
N PRO A 81 3.13 -26.33 -12.63
CA PRO A 81 2.16 -26.99 -13.51
C PRO A 81 2.86 -27.86 -14.57
N PRO A 82 2.25 -28.98 -15.00
CA PRO A 82 2.82 -29.88 -15.99
C PRO A 82 2.71 -29.29 -17.40
N TYR A 83 3.56 -28.31 -17.70
CA TYR A 83 3.61 -27.70 -19.02
C TYR A 83 4.03 -28.72 -20.08
N ALA A 84 3.22 -28.87 -21.13
CA ALA A 84 3.54 -29.68 -22.30
C ALA A 84 4.70 -29.06 -23.12
N PHE A 85 4.90 -27.75 -22.99
CA PHE A 85 5.99 -26.99 -23.58
C PHE A 85 6.40 -25.86 -22.63
N ASP A 86 7.71 -25.64 -22.45
CA ASP A 86 8.28 -24.52 -21.69
C ASP A 86 9.56 -24.02 -22.37
N ASP A 87 9.52 -22.78 -22.84
CA ASP A 87 10.62 -22.03 -23.46
C ASP A 87 10.83 -20.67 -22.77
N THR A 88 10.53 -20.60 -21.46
CA THR A 88 10.83 -19.42 -20.63
C THR A 88 12.31 -19.05 -20.67
N ALA A 89 13.20 -20.04 -20.80
CA ALA A 89 14.64 -19.83 -20.97
C ALA A 89 15.01 -19.06 -22.26
N GLY A 90 14.12 -19.06 -23.26
CA GLY A 90 14.29 -18.33 -24.51
C GLY A 90 14.08 -16.82 -24.41
N LEU A 91 13.61 -16.31 -23.26
CA LEU A 91 13.31 -14.88 -23.02
C LEU A 91 14.49 -14.09 -22.44
N THR A 92 15.73 -14.43 -22.82
CA THR A 92 16.97 -13.81 -22.30
C THR A 92 17.10 -12.31 -22.55
N GLY A 93 16.40 -11.77 -23.57
CA GLY A 93 16.34 -10.34 -23.87
C GLY A 93 15.27 -9.56 -23.11
N GLY A 94 14.48 -10.22 -22.25
CA GLY A 94 13.30 -9.66 -21.62
C GLY A 94 12.08 -9.61 -22.55
N PHE A 95 10.94 -9.21 -21.99
CA PHE A 95 9.67 -9.08 -22.69
C PHE A 95 8.92 -7.84 -22.21
N ASP A 96 8.14 -7.23 -23.09
CA ASP A 96 7.38 -6.01 -22.76
C ASP A 96 5.86 -6.22 -22.65
N ARG A 97 5.37 -7.35 -23.20
CA ARG A 97 3.97 -7.76 -23.14
C ARG A 97 3.84 -9.26 -22.92
N VAL A 98 2.74 -9.65 -22.30
CA VAL A 98 2.34 -11.04 -22.10
C VAL A 98 1.00 -11.28 -22.79
N GLY A 99 0.83 -12.47 -23.33
CA GLY A 99 -0.39 -12.90 -24.01
C GLY A 99 -0.83 -14.28 -23.55
N TYR A 100 -2.14 -14.51 -23.55
CA TYR A 100 -2.76 -15.77 -23.15
C TYR A 100 -3.81 -16.16 -24.20
N CYS A 101 -3.69 -17.37 -24.71
CA CYS A 101 -4.70 -18.02 -25.53
C CYS A 101 -5.35 -19.14 -24.71
N LEU A 102 -6.65 -19.06 -24.46
CA LEU A 102 -7.42 -20.16 -23.88
C LEU A 102 -8.29 -20.79 -24.97
N GLU A 103 -8.14 -22.09 -25.17
CA GLU A 103 -8.89 -22.90 -26.13
C GLU A 103 -9.72 -23.95 -25.40
N LEU A 104 -11.03 -23.97 -25.67
CA LEU A 104 -11.99 -24.90 -25.09
C LEU A 104 -12.71 -25.65 -26.22
N THR A 105 -12.51 -26.96 -26.29
CA THR A 105 -12.99 -27.84 -27.36
C THR A 105 -14.12 -28.73 -26.87
N THR A 106 -15.14 -28.84 -27.71
CA THR A 106 -16.25 -29.80 -27.57
C THR A 106 -16.41 -30.57 -28.88
N ASP A 107 -17.35 -31.51 -28.94
CA ASP A 107 -17.70 -32.20 -30.19
C ASP A 107 -18.19 -31.24 -31.30
N ALA A 108 -18.67 -30.04 -30.93
CA ALA A 108 -19.12 -29.02 -31.87
C ALA A 108 -17.97 -28.16 -32.45
N GLY A 109 -16.77 -28.25 -31.89
CA GLY A 109 -15.59 -27.49 -32.30
C GLY A 109 -14.91 -26.76 -31.15
N THR A 110 -13.91 -25.94 -31.50
CA THR A 110 -13.07 -25.19 -30.56
C THR A 110 -13.49 -23.73 -30.48
N THR A 111 -13.73 -23.28 -29.26
CA THR A 111 -13.86 -21.87 -28.90
C THR A 111 -12.54 -21.35 -28.33
N TRP A 112 -12.19 -20.10 -28.60
CA TRP A 112 -10.93 -19.53 -28.15
C TRP A 112 -11.05 -18.06 -27.78
N VAL A 113 -10.16 -17.61 -26.90
CA VAL A 113 -9.95 -16.19 -26.59
C VAL A 113 -8.47 -15.89 -26.46
N TRP A 114 -8.06 -14.80 -27.09
CA TRP A 114 -6.77 -14.15 -26.94
C TRP A 114 -6.91 -12.94 -26.03
N THR A 115 -6.02 -12.84 -25.04
CA THR A 115 -5.81 -11.61 -24.26
C THR A 115 -4.34 -11.25 -24.25
N SER A 116 -3.99 -9.97 -24.31
CA SER A 116 -2.63 -9.50 -24.02
C SER A 116 -2.61 -8.12 -23.40
N SER A 117 -1.61 -7.83 -22.56
CA SER A 117 -1.42 -6.55 -21.86
C SER A 117 0.06 -6.25 -21.68
N GLU A 118 0.41 -5.15 -20.99
CA GLU A 118 1.76 -5.05 -20.43
C GLU A 118 2.09 -6.22 -19.50
N ALA A 119 3.38 -6.51 -19.37
CA ALA A 119 3.89 -7.49 -18.43
C ALA A 119 3.61 -7.10 -16.97
N LEU A 120 3.08 -8.04 -16.17
CA LEU A 120 2.79 -7.86 -14.73
C LEU A 120 4.01 -8.15 -13.83
N GLY A 121 5.16 -8.40 -14.44
CA GLY A 121 6.44 -8.74 -13.84
C GLY A 121 7.49 -8.90 -14.93
N ASP A 122 8.76 -8.95 -14.54
CA ASP A 122 9.91 -9.05 -15.42
C ASP A 122 10.59 -10.43 -15.40
N ASP A 123 10.21 -11.29 -14.46
CA ASP A 123 10.70 -12.67 -14.34
C ASP A 123 9.95 -13.61 -15.31
N PRO A 124 10.64 -14.19 -16.33
CA PRO A 124 10.07 -15.19 -17.22
C PRO A 124 9.50 -16.42 -16.50
N ALA A 125 10.09 -16.84 -15.38
CA ALA A 125 9.65 -18.02 -14.64
C ALA A 125 8.25 -17.83 -14.03
N GLY A 126 7.84 -16.59 -13.80
CA GLY A 126 6.52 -16.20 -13.31
C GLY A 126 5.41 -16.22 -14.36
N LEU A 127 5.69 -16.52 -15.63
CA LEU A 127 4.69 -16.57 -16.70
C LEU A 127 3.86 -17.86 -16.64
N GLY A 128 2.55 -17.75 -16.41
CA GLY A 128 1.62 -18.88 -16.36
C GLY A 128 0.68 -18.80 -15.17
N LEU A 129 0.17 -19.94 -14.73
CA LEU A 129 -0.68 -20.03 -13.54
C LEU A 129 0.19 -19.95 -12.27
N PRO A 130 -0.09 -19.02 -11.34
CA PRO A 130 0.68 -18.86 -10.12
C PRO A 130 0.37 -20.01 -9.17
N THR A 131 1.38 -20.67 -8.62
CA THR A 131 1.20 -21.76 -7.65
C THR A 131 1.77 -21.43 -6.28
N TYR A 132 2.51 -20.32 -6.17
CA TYR A 132 3.07 -19.74 -4.96
C TYR A 132 2.49 -18.34 -4.69
N MET A 133 2.28 -17.98 -3.43
CA MET A 133 1.60 -16.71 -3.06
C MET A 133 2.37 -15.47 -3.54
N GLU A 134 3.68 -15.56 -3.64
CA GLU A 134 4.61 -14.53 -4.12
C GLU A 134 4.34 -14.16 -5.59
N GLN A 135 3.67 -15.04 -6.33
CA GLN A 135 3.29 -14.85 -7.74
C GLN A 135 1.92 -14.18 -7.90
N ALA A 136 1.19 -13.92 -6.81
CA ALA A 136 -0.12 -13.29 -6.89
C ALA A 136 -0.06 -11.90 -7.54
N ARG A 137 -1.02 -11.61 -8.42
CA ARG A 137 -1.28 -10.30 -9.02
C ARG A 137 -2.76 -9.97 -8.85
N HIS A 138 -3.02 -8.76 -8.38
CA HIS A 138 -4.35 -8.25 -8.16
C HIS A 138 -4.33 -6.74 -8.39
N GLN A 139 -4.53 -6.34 -9.64
CA GLN A 139 -4.27 -4.97 -10.09
C GLN A 139 -4.93 -4.67 -11.44
N TYR A 140 -4.95 -3.38 -11.80
CA TYR A 140 -5.29 -2.95 -13.15
C TYR A 140 -4.31 -3.52 -14.18
N VAL A 141 -4.84 -3.78 -15.37
CA VAL A 141 -4.07 -3.96 -16.60
C VAL A 141 -4.44 -2.89 -17.60
N ASP A 142 -3.45 -2.29 -18.24
CA ASP A 142 -3.59 -1.34 -19.32
C ASP A 142 -3.21 -2.01 -20.65
N ASP A 143 -3.37 -1.26 -21.74
CA ASP A 143 -2.99 -1.73 -23.08
C ASP A 143 -3.60 -3.11 -23.45
N LEU A 144 -4.80 -3.38 -22.92
CA LEU A 144 -5.45 -4.67 -23.02
C LEU A 144 -5.97 -4.88 -24.44
N THR A 145 -5.57 -5.99 -25.05
CA THR A 145 -6.07 -6.47 -26.34
C THR A 145 -6.88 -7.73 -26.09
N VAL A 146 -8.06 -7.83 -26.71
CA VAL A 146 -8.95 -8.99 -26.61
C VAL A 146 -9.45 -9.34 -28.00
N ALA A 147 -9.41 -10.62 -28.36
CA ALA A 147 -10.04 -11.18 -29.55
C ALA A 147 -10.56 -12.58 -29.24
N SER A 148 -11.68 -12.97 -29.84
CA SER A 148 -12.31 -14.27 -29.59
C SER A 148 -13.26 -14.63 -30.72
N ASN A 149 -13.51 -15.93 -30.91
CA ASN A 149 -14.60 -16.43 -31.75
C ASN A 149 -15.91 -16.66 -30.98
N VAL A 150 -15.95 -16.40 -29.66
CA VAL A 150 -17.13 -16.57 -28.81
C VAL A 150 -18.04 -15.33 -28.89
N PRO A 151 -19.31 -15.48 -29.27
CA PRO A 151 -20.26 -14.36 -29.27
C PRO A 151 -20.39 -13.72 -27.88
N GLY A 152 -20.43 -12.38 -27.83
CA GLY A 152 -20.53 -11.62 -26.59
C GLY A 152 -19.20 -11.22 -25.97
N VAL A 153 -18.07 -11.84 -26.38
CA VAL A 153 -16.73 -11.36 -26.00
C VAL A 153 -16.35 -10.18 -26.88
N ARG A 154 -16.25 -8.99 -26.27
CA ARG A 154 -15.94 -7.76 -27.01
C ARG A 154 -14.47 -7.71 -27.42
N ARG A 155 -14.23 -7.44 -28.70
CA ARG A 155 -12.87 -7.16 -29.23
C ARG A 155 -12.34 -5.84 -28.65
N LEU A 156 -11.09 -5.85 -28.21
CA LEU A 156 -10.36 -4.69 -27.70
C LEU A 156 -8.98 -4.59 -28.34
N ASP A 157 -8.51 -3.37 -28.55
CA ASP A 157 -7.13 -3.04 -28.93
C ASP A 157 -6.70 -1.78 -28.17
N GLY A 158 -5.79 -1.94 -27.21
CA GLY A 158 -5.31 -0.85 -26.34
C GLY A 158 -6.27 -0.40 -25.22
N GLY A 159 -7.16 -1.28 -24.75
CA GLY A 159 -8.10 -1.06 -23.66
C GLY A 159 -7.48 -1.10 -22.26
N SER A 160 -8.31 -1.35 -21.25
CA SER A 160 -7.90 -1.58 -19.85
C SER A 160 -8.79 -2.62 -19.19
N GLY A 161 -8.34 -3.15 -18.07
CA GLY A 161 -9.04 -4.17 -17.33
C GLY A 161 -8.52 -4.37 -15.92
N TRP A 162 -8.90 -5.50 -15.35
CA TRP A 162 -8.47 -5.98 -14.05
C TRP A 162 -8.03 -7.44 -14.17
N VAL A 163 -6.99 -7.81 -13.44
CA VAL A 163 -6.50 -9.18 -13.39
C VAL A 163 -6.60 -9.74 -11.99
N GLU A 164 -7.12 -10.95 -11.92
CA GLU A 164 -7.20 -11.77 -10.72
C GLU A 164 -6.35 -13.01 -10.95
N LEU A 165 -5.12 -13.02 -10.43
CA LEU A 165 -4.16 -14.07 -10.70
C LEU A 165 -3.48 -14.48 -9.39
N TRP A 166 -3.92 -15.58 -8.78
CA TRP A 166 -3.38 -16.05 -7.50
C TRP A 166 -3.61 -17.55 -7.28
N PRO A 167 -2.81 -18.23 -6.43
CA PRO A 167 -3.04 -19.62 -6.05
C PRO A 167 -4.05 -19.78 -4.90
N ASN A 168 -4.47 -18.66 -4.30
CA ASN A 168 -5.18 -18.58 -3.04
C ASN A 168 -6.69 -18.79 -3.14
N GLN A 169 -7.31 -18.92 -1.96
CA GLN A 169 -8.75 -18.80 -1.77
C GLN A 169 -9.12 -17.32 -1.96
N TYR A 170 -10.38 -17.05 -2.26
CA TYR A 170 -10.88 -15.67 -2.40
C TYR A 170 -12.37 -15.56 -2.05
N ASP A 171 -12.82 -14.33 -1.87
CA ASP A 171 -14.21 -14.00 -1.60
C ASP A 171 -14.65 -12.76 -2.41
N GLY A 172 -15.96 -12.56 -2.52
CA GLY A 172 -16.53 -11.44 -3.28
C GLY A 172 -16.50 -10.07 -2.58
N THR A 173 -15.80 -9.89 -1.44
CA THR A 173 -15.86 -8.59 -0.70
C THR A 173 -15.16 -7.44 -1.43
N GLY A 174 -14.17 -7.80 -2.25
CA GLY A 174 -13.44 -6.99 -3.19
C GLY A 174 -12.65 -5.79 -2.70
N SER A 175 -12.08 -5.04 -3.65
CA SER A 175 -11.24 -3.86 -3.38
C SER A 175 -11.94 -2.52 -3.65
N GLY A 176 -13.11 -2.57 -4.27
CA GLY A 176 -13.88 -1.41 -4.71
C GLY A 176 -13.24 -0.68 -5.90
N GLN A 177 -12.24 -1.24 -6.57
CA GLN A 177 -11.52 -0.59 -7.67
C GLN A 177 -12.19 -0.80 -9.02
N VAL A 178 -13.01 -1.84 -9.15
CA VAL A 178 -13.61 -2.20 -10.43
C VAL A 178 -15.06 -1.70 -10.51
N PRO A 179 -15.39 -0.91 -11.54
CA PRO A 179 -16.76 -0.46 -11.78
C PRO A 179 -17.76 -1.60 -11.92
N GLY A 180 -18.98 -1.39 -11.43
CA GLY A 180 -20.07 -2.34 -11.46
C GLY A 180 -19.89 -3.66 -10.69
N ALA A 181 -18.72 -3.91 -10.09
CA ALA A 181 -18.43 -5.13 -9.33
C ALA A 181 -19.30 -5.30 -8.07
N SER A 182 -19.58 -6.53 -7.70
CA SER A 182 -20.33 -6.91 -6.51
C SER A 182 -19.44 -6.89 -5.27
N ARG A 183 -20.04 -6.77 -4.09
CA ARG A 183 -19.36 -7.03 -2.81
C ARG A 183 -19.79 -8.35 -2.16
N THR A 184 -20.59 -9.15 -2.89
CA THR A 184 -21.18 -10.40 -2.38
C THR A 184 -21.07 -11.56 -3.35
N ALA A 185 -21.10 -11.28 -4.66
CA ALA A 185 -20.89 -12.26 -5.72
C ALA A 185 -19.40 -12.34 -6.07
N ARG A 186 -18.98 -13.42 -6.73
CA ARG A 186 -17.63 -13.54 -7.31
C ARG A 186 -17.64 -12.96 -8.71
N ASP A 187 -16.85 -11.93 -8.93
CA ASP A 187 -16.82 -11.25 -10.22
C ASP A 187 -15.45 -10.75 -10.66
N SER A 188 -15.29 -9.43 -10.78
CA SER A 188 -14.16 -8.77 -11.42
C SER A 188 -13.33 -7.96 -10.44
N ASP A 189 -13.67 -7.99 -9.15
CA ASP A 189 -13.01 -7.28 -8.07
C ASP A 189 -12.79 -8.17 -6.86
N ASP A 190 -12.67 -9.49 -7.01
CA ASP A 190 -12.65 -10.41 -5.88
C ASP A 190 -11.43 -10.24 -4.99
N ALA A 191 -11.61 -10.52 -3.69
CA ALA A 191 -10.56 -10.32 -2.71
C ALA A 191 -9.83 -11.62 -2.38
N VAL A 192 -8.60 -11.72 -2.87
CA VAL A 192 -7.65 -12.76 -2.49
C VAL A 192 -7.46 -12.84 -0.96
N LEU A 193 -7.55 -14.07 -0.45
CA LEU A 193 -7.35 -14.41 0.96
C LEU A 193 -5.94 -14.94 1.19
N TRP A 194 -5.47 -14.86 2.43
CA TRP A 194 -4.14 -15.36 2.81
C TRP A 194 -4.01 -16.88 2.72
N ALA A 195 -5.13 -17.61 2.74
CA ALA A 195 -5.14 -19.06 2.67
C ALA A 195 -4.85 -19.52 1.24
N ASN A 196 -3.82 -20.37 1.07
CA ASN A 196 -3.53 -20.98 -0.22
C ASN A 196 -4.57 -22.08 -0.54
N GLY A 197 -4.91 -22.26 -1.81
CA GLY A 197 -5.89 -23.25 -2.27
C GLY A 197 -7.08 -22.66 -2.99
N TYR A 198 -7.65 -23.39 -3.95
CA TYR A 198 -8.52 -22.86 -5.00
C TYR A 198 -7.74 -22.40 -6.23
N GLY A 199 -7.21 -21.18 -6.23
CA GLY A 199 -6.50 -20.62 -7.38
C GLY A 199 -7.44 -19.98 -8.40
N SER A 200 -7.10 -18.77 -8.83
CA SER A 200 -7.83 -17.98 -9.82
C SER A 200 -6.87 -17.46 -10.87
N PHE A 201 -7.28 -17.55 -12.13
CA PHE A 201 -6.71 -16.78 -13.22
C PHE A 201 -7.85 -16.24 -14.06
N GLN A 202 -8.19 -14.97 -13.83
CA GLN A 202 -9.21 -14.28 -14.57
C GLN A 202 -8.71 -12.93 -15.10
N VAL A 203 -9.15 -12.60 -16.31
CA VAL A 203 -8.95 -11.30 -16.94
C VAL A 203 -10.31 -10.69 -17.22
N HIS A 204 -10.52 -9.47 -16.74
CA HIS A 204 -11.76 -8.72 -16.93
C HIS A 204 -11.48 -7.47 -17.75
N ALA A 205 -12.34 -7.17 -18.70
CA ALA A 205 -12.24 -6.01 -19.57
C ALA A 205 -13.22 -4.91 -19.14
N PHE A 206 -12.73 -3.67 -19.03
CA PHE A 206 -13.60 -2.52 -18.76
C PHE A 206 -14.32 -2.06 -19.99
N ALA A 207 -15.58 -1.65 -19.84
CA ALA A 207 -16.41 -1.13 -20.93
C ALA A 207 -15.75 0.07 -21.62
N ASP A 208 -15.29 1.06 -20.86
CA ASP A 208 -14.48 2.19 -21.35
C ASP A 208 -13.10 2.17 -20.67
N ALA A 209 -12.03 2.44 -21.42
CA ALA A 209 -10.70 2.58 -20.83
C ALA A 209 -10.58 3.78 -19.87
N ARG A 210 -11.51 4.73 -19.93
CA ARG A 210 -11.63 5.83 -18.98
C ARG A 210 -12.08 5.36 -17.60
N ASP A 211 -12.71 4.20 -17.51
CA ASP A 211 -13.14 3.60 -16.23
C ASP A 211 -11.94 3.20 -15.35
N ALA A 212 -10.76 3.05 -15.95
CA ALA A 212 -9.50 2.87 -15.24
C ALA A 212 -8.91 4.17 -14.63
N ARG A 213 -9.58 5.32 -14.81
CA ARG A 213 -9.11 6.67 -14.40
C ARG A 213 -9.82 7.23 -13.17
N GLY A 214 -10.19 6.38 -12.23
CA GLY A 214 -10.70 6.83 -10.94
C GLY A 214 -11.13 5.66 -10.06
N PRO A 215 -11.49 5.95 -8.79
CA PRO A 215 -12.23 5.00 -7.98
C PRO A 215 -13.56 4.65 -8.66
N ARG A 216 -14.11 3.47 -8.33
CA ARG A 216 -15.41 3.00 -8.81
C ARG A 216 -16.48 4.10 -8.77
N ALA A 217 -17.08 4.37 -9.92
CA ALA A 217 -18.36 5.06 -10.03
C ALA A 217 -19.49 4.03 -9.90
N ALA A 218 -20.53 4.32 -9.11
CA ALA A 218 -21.61 3.37 -8.84
C ALA A 218 -22.49 3.05 -10.07
N ASP A 219 -22.48 3.94 -11.07
CA ASP A 219 -23.26 3.89 -12.30
C ASP A 219 -22.48 3.38 -13.52
N ALA A 220 -21.17 3.12 -13.38
CA ALA A 220 -20.36 2.60 -14.47
C ALA A 220 -20.61 1.08 -14.70
N PRO A 221 -20.62 0.61 -15.96
CA PRO A 221 -20.85 -0.80 -16.28
C PRO A 221 -19.85 -1.73 -15.61
N ALA A 222 -20.30 -2.93 -15.25
CA ALA A 222 -19.42 -3.97 -14.73
C ALA A 222 -18.32 -4.34 -15.75
N ALA A 223 -17.12 -4.60 -15.24
CA ALA A 223 -16.08 -5.22 -16.05
C ALA A 223 -16.53 -6.62 -16.48
N THR A 224 -16.35 -6.95 -17.75
CA THR A 224 -16.79 -8.24 -18.30
C THR A 224 -15.68 -9.26 -18.18
N PRO A 225 -15.91 -10.46 -17.61
CA PRO A 225 -14.95 -11.56 -17.70
C PRO A 225 -14.62 -11.88 -19.16
N VAL A 226 -13.35 -12.15 -19.44
CA VAL A 226 -12.84 -12.45 -20.79
C VAL A 226 -12.29 -13.86 -20.86
N LEU A 227 -11.46 -14.21 -19.90
CA LEU A 227 -10.79 -15.51 -19.75
C LEU A 227 -10.86 -15.90 -18.28
N ALA A 228 -11.17 -17.16 -18.00
CA ALA A 228 -11.14 -17.72 -16.66
C ALA A 228 -10.55 -19.15 -16.65
N VAL A 229 -9.60 -19.39 -15.74
CA VAL A 229 -9.05 -20.70 -15.39
C VAL A 229 -8.86 -20.73 -13.87
N ASN A 230 -9.77 -21.40 -13.18
CA ASN A 230 -9.83 -21.39 -11.71
C ASN A 230 -9.69 -22.80 -11.14
N ALA A 231 -9.65 -22.90 -9.80
CA ALA A 231 -9.61 -24.16 -9.06
C ALA A 231 -8.36 -25.04 -9.31
N PHE A 232 -7.30 -24.48 -9.90
CA PHE A 232 -6.07 -25.22 -10.26
C PHE A 232 -5.15 -25.57 -9.06
N THR A 233 -5.39 -25.04 -7.85
CA THR A 233 -4.67 -25.40 -6.61
C THR A 233 -5.57 -26.08 -5.56
N ALA A 234 -6.74 -26.55 -5.99
CA ALA A 234 -7.84 -26.87 -5.10
C ALA A 234 -8.04 -28.34 -4.77
N GLY A 235 -7.46 -29.24 -5.58
CA GLY A 235 -7.94 -30.61 -5.82
C GLY A 235 -8.44 -31.40 -4.60
N PRO A 236 -9.39 -32.34 -4.81
CA PRO A 236 -9.73 -32.99 -6.08
C PRO A 236 -10.94 -32.42 -6.84
N GLN A 237 -11.36 -31.18 -6.59
CA GLN A 237 -12.52 -30.59 -7.29
C GLN A 237 -12.26 -30.40 -8.80
N THR A 238 -13.35 -30.49 -9.58
CA THR A 238 -13.35 -30.11 -11.00
C THR A 238 -12.97 -28.63 -11.13
N MET A 239 -12.14 -28.31 -12.12
CA MET A 239 -11.73 -26.94 -12.43
C MET A 239 -12.86 -26.13 -13.06
N ASP A 240 -12.79 -24.82 -12.93
CA ASP A 240 -13.65 -23.89 -13.65
C ASP A 240 -12.89 -23.29 -14.82
N VAL A 241 -13.47 -23.37 -16.03
CA VAL A 241 -12.87 -22.81 -17.24
C VAL A 241 -13.91 -22.07 -18.06
N GLY A 242 -13.54 -20.93 -18.63
CA GLY A 242 -14.52 -20.07 -19.25
C GLY A 242 -13.98 -19.00 -20.19
N ILE A 243 -14.80 -18.65 -21.18
CA ILE A 243 -14.56 -17.56 -22.13
C ILE A 243 -15.79 -16.66 -22.13
N GLY A 244 -15.59 -15.37 -21.79
CA GLY A 244 -16.70 -14.42 -21.61
C GLY A 244 -17.41 -14.55 -20.26
N ALA A 245 -18.59 -13.94 -20.14
CA ALA A 245 -19.42 -14.02 -18.93
C ALA A 245 -20.00 -15.43 -18.72
N ALA A 246 -20.10 -15.87 -17.47
CA ALA A 246 -20.70 -17.15 -17.15
C ALA A 246 -22.22 -17.14 -17.43
N PRO A 247 -22.78 -18.23 -17.99
CA PRO A 247 -24.20 -18.28 -18.34
C PRO A 247 -25.12 -18.44 -17.12
N SER A 248 -24.61 -18.89 -15.97
CA SER A 248 -25.35 -19.13 -14.74
C SER A 248 -24.41 -19.23 -13.54
N GLY A 249 -24.90 -18.95 -12.34
CA GLY A 249 -24.12 -19.04 -11.10
C GLY A 249 -23.59 -17.68 -10.67
N GLU A 250 -22.30 -17.62 -10.35
CA GLU A 250 -21.59 -16.35 -10.13
C GLU A 250 -21.48 -15.55 -11.45
N PRO A 251 -21.32 -14.22 -11.41
CA PRO A 251 -21.09 -13.41 -12.61
C PRO A 251 -19.83 -13.78 -13.40
N ASP A 252 -18.79 -14.24 -12.72
CA ASP A 252 -17.61 -14.86 -13.32
C ASP A 252 -17.72 -16.40 -13.36
N TRP A 253 -16.63 -17.10 -13.67
CA TRP A 253 -16.64 -18.58 -13.75
C TRP A 253 -16.35 -19.26 -12.41
N THR A 254 -16.28 -18.53 -11.31
CA THR A 254 -16.01 -19.12 -9.99
C THR A 254 -17.08 -20.15 -9.63
N PHE A 255 -16.64 -21.33 -9.20
CA PHE A 255 -17.46 -22.49 -8.83
C PHE A 255 -18.28 -23.13 -9.96
N ALA A 256 -17.99 -22.81 -11.23
CA ALA A 256 -18.71 -23.42 -12.36
C ALA A 256 -18.48 -24.95 -12.47
N GLN A 257 -17.32 -25.46 -12.03
CA GLN A 257 -16.96 -26.87 -12.01
C GLN A 257 -17.21 -27.59 -13.35
N ASN A 258 -16.94 -26.89 -14.45
CA ASN A 258 -17.36 -27.26 -15.80
C ASN A 258 -16.22 -27.77 -16.68
N ALA A 259 -14.98 -27.91 -16.17
CA ALA A 259 -13.88 -28.41 -16.98
C ALA A 259 -14.17 -29.81 -17.59
N GLY A 260 -15.01 -30.62 -16.96
CA GLY A 260 -15.44 -31.92 -17.48
C GLY A 260 -16.28 -31.87 -18.75
N ASP A 261 -16.90 -30.73 -19.06
CA ASP A 261 -17.79 -30.55 -20.20
C ASP A 261 -17.04 -30.38 -21.54
N TYR A 262 -15.74 -30.13 -21.46
CA TYR A 262 -14.87 -29.93 -22.62
C TYR A 262 -14.03 -31.16 -22.89
N THR A 263 -13.96 -31.59 -24.15
CA THR A 263 -13.12 -32.72 -24.59
C THR A 263 -11.64 -32.33 -24.71
N GLY A 264 -11.34 -31.04 -24.83
CA GLY A 264 -9.98 -30.49 -24.78
C GLY A 264 -9.95 -29.08 -24.17
N ARG A 265 -8.92 -28.79 -23.38
CA ARG A 265 -8.71 -27.50 -22.70
C ARG A 265 -7.23 -27.16 -22.75
N ARG A 266 -6.85 -26.06 -23.39
CA ARG A 266 -5.44 -25.68 -23.56
C ARG A 266 -5.26 -24.21 -23.23
N LEU A 267 -4.30 -23.90 -22.36
CA LEU A 267 -3.84 -22.55 -22.07
C LEU A 267 -2.42 -22.37 -22.62
N SER A 268 -2.28 -21.51 -23.62
CA SER A 268 -1.01 -21.16 -24.21
C SER A 268 -0.59 -19.76 -23.77
N VAL A 269 0.64 -19.63 -23.28
CA VAL A 269 1.22 -18.39 -22.76
C VAL A 269 2.27 -17.89 -23.74
N PHE A 270 2.16 -16.62 -24.08
CA PHE A 270 3.01 -15.93 -25.03
C PHE A 270 3.69 -14.74 -24.36
N ALA A 271 4.87 -14.38 -24.83
CA ALA A 271 5.55 -13.15 -24.44
C ALA A 271 6.12 -12.46 -25.68
N ARG A 272 5.97 -11.14 -25.75
CA ARG A 272 6.56 -10.36 -26.84
C ARG A 272 7.99 -9.99 -26.47
N PRO A 273 9.01 -10.46 -27.21
CA PRO A 273 10.39 -10.08 -26.94
C PRO A 273 10.55 -8.56 -26.94
N ALA A 274 11.22 -8.04 -25.92
CA ALA A 274 11.38 -6.60 -25.77
C ALA A 274 12.33 -6.05 -26.85
N LEU A 275 11.82 -5.12 -27.67
CA LEU A 275 12.66 -4.34 -28.60
C LEU A 275 13.51 -3.30 -27.88
N VAL A 276 13.05 -2.91 -26.69
CA VAL A 276 13.65 -1.90 -25.83
C VAL A 276 13.56 -2.37 -24.39
N ARG A 277 14.68 -2.36 -23.67
CA ARG A 277 14.68 -2.43 -22.20
C ARG A 277 14.53 -1.03 -21.63
N VAL A 278 13.47 -0.81 -20.86
CA VAL A 278 13.24 0.46 -20.15
C VAL A 278 13.99 0.42 -18.82
N ASP A 279 14.95 1.33 -18.65
CA ASP A 279 15.74 1.44 -17.42
C ASP A 279 15.02 2.32 -16.37
N ALA A 280 14.29 3.35 -16.82
CA ALA A 280 13.47 4.21 -15.96
C ALA A 280 12.28 4.76 -16.74
N ALA A 281 11.08 4.65 -16.16
CA ALA A 281 9.87 5.32 -16.61
C ALA A 281 8.84 5.32 -15.48
N PRO A 282 7.92 6.30 -15.43
CA PRO A 282 6.75 6.20 -14.57
C PRO A 282 5.91 4.96 -14.89
N ARG A 283 5.17 4.46 -13.91
CA ARG A 283 4.16 3.41 -14.08
C ARG A 283 2.76 4.01 -14.16
N SER A 284 1.80 3.28 -14.74
CA SER A 284 0.41 3.72 -14.74
C SER A 284 -0.09 4.06 -13.34
N ARG A 285 -0.86 5.14 -13.21
CA ARG A 285 -1.49 5.67 -11.99
C ARG A 285 -0.48 6.13 -10.92
N GLN A 286 0.82 6.11 -11.22
CA GLN A 286 1.85 6.50 -10.29
C GLN A 286 1.69 7.96 -9.89
N LEU A 287 1.76 8.19 -8.57
CA LEU A 287 2.10 9.50 -8.04
C LEU A 287 3.62 9.59 -7.89
N VAL A 288 4.21 10.57 -8.54
CA VAL A 288 5.63 10.91 -8.41
C VAL A 288 5.76 11.95 -7.29
N PRO A 289 6.57 11.68 -6.25
CA PRO A 289 6.67 12.58 -5.10
C PRO A 289 7.18 13.96 -5.53
N ARG A 290 6.62 15.00 -4.92
CA ARG A 290 7.00 16.39 -5.08
C ARG A 290 8.08 16.76 -4.07
N PRO A 291 9.35 16.95 -4.50
CA PRO A 291 10.41 17.27 -3.57
C PRO A 291 10.13 18.60 -2.84
N GLY A 292 10.21 18.57 -1.51
CA GLY A 292 10.15 19.75 -0.65
C GLY A 292 8.84 20.55 -0.71
N ARG A 293 7.72 19.97 -1.19
CA ARG A 293 6.36 20.55 -1.15
C ARG A 293 6.16 21.92 -1.80
N THR A 294 7.12 22.41 -2.58
CA THR A 294 7.13 23.80 -3.05
C THR A 294 7.22 23.93 -4.55
N THR A 295 7.80 22.94 -5.24
CA THR A 295 7.92 23.00 -6.70
C THR A 295 6.55 22.92 -7.40
N GLY A 296 6.34 23.73 -8.44
CA GLY A 296 5.17 23.63 -9.30
C GLY A 296 5.26 22.51 -10.34
N ARG A 297 6.43 21.87 -10.49
CA ARG A 297 6.69 20.83 -11.48
C ARG A 297 7.67 19.79 -10.96
N VAL A 298 7.45 18.52 -11.30
CA VAL A 298 8.38 17.41 -11.04
C VAL A 298 8.94 16.91 -12.36
N THR A 299 10.24 16.63 -12.35
CA THR A 299 10.95 16.12 -13.52
C THR A 299 11.17 14.62 -13.37
N VAL A 300 10.75 13.85 -14.36
CA VAL A 300 10.92 12.38 -14.37
C VAL A 300 11.76 11.94 -15.56
N PRO A 301 12.79 11.09 -15.34
CA PRO A 301 13.53 10.49 -16.44
C PRO A 301 12.68 9.42 -17.11
N VAL A 302 12.81 9.34 -18.44
CA VAL A 302 12.36 8.20 -19.23
C VAL A 302 13.54 7.74 -20.07
N SER A 303 14.13 6.61 -19.73
CA SER A 303 15.38 6.13 -20.34
C SER A 303 15.41 4.63 -20.49
N GLY A 304 16.28 4.17 -21.38
CA GLY A 304 16.48 2.76 -21.62
C GLY A 304 17.50 2.48 -22.71
N VAL A 305 17.47 1.24 -23.19
CA VAL A 305 18.37 0.70 -24.20
C VAL A 305 17.55 -0.02 -25.27
N ALA A 306 17.76 0.33 -26.54
CA ALA A 306 17.29 -0.49 -27.64
C ALA A 306 18.08 -1.79 -27.68
N THR A 307 17.39 -2.91 -27.41
CA THR A 307 17.97 -4.25 -27.34
C THR A 307 17.98 -4.93 -28.70
N ASP A 308 17.02 -4.58 -29.57
CA ASP A 308 16.95 -5.10 -30.92
C ASP A 308 17.72 -4.19 -31.91
N PRO A 309 18.65 -4.73 -32.71
CA PRO A 309 19.47 -3.95 -33.64
C PRO A 309 18.69 -3.31 -34.80
N SER A 310 17.46 -3.77 -35.06
CA SER A 310 16.58 -3.18 -36.07
C SER A 310 15.98 -1.84 -35.64
N VAL A 311 15.97 -1.53 -34.34
CA VAL A 311 15.45 -0.27 -33.80
C VAL A 311 16.41 0.87 -34.13
N VAL A 312 15.91 1.87 -34.87
CA VAL A 312 16.67 3.06 -35.29
C VAL A 312 16.28 4.32 -34.53
N ALA A 313 15.12 4.31 -33.87
CA ALA A 313 14.68 5.39 -33.01
C ALA A 313 13.71 4.90 -31.92
N VAL A 314 13.68 5.63 -30.81
CA VAL A 314 12.64 5.54 -29.78
C VAL A 314 11.91 6.87 -29.73
N GLU A 315 10.58 6.81 -29.71
CA GLU A 315 9.70 7.96 -29.62
C GLU A 315 8.97 7.94 -28.28
N LEU A 316 9.02 9.06 -27.57
CA LEU A 316 8.21 9.30 -26.38
C LEU A 316 7.05 10.22 -26.75
N ARG A 317 5.83 9.72 -26.57
CA ARG A 317 4.60 10.52 -26.64
C ARG A 317 4.14 10.82 -25.24
N THR A 318 3.74 12.06 -25.00
CA THR A 318 3.10 12.46 -23.73
C THR A 318 1.78 13.13 -24.01
N THR A 319 0.72 12.67 -23.36
CA THR A 319 -0.62 13.24 -23.53
C THR A 319 -1.09 13.85 -22.22
N ARG A 320 -1.56 15.10 -22.25
CA ARG A 320 -2.11 15.81 -21.10
C ARG A 320 -3.23 16.73 -21.58
N ASP A 321 -4.37 16.71 -20.90
CA ASP A 321 -5.54 17.56 -21.22
C ASP A 321 -5.94 17.50 -22.71
N GLY A 322 -5.85 16.31 -23.31
CA GLY A 322 -6.12 16.06 -24.73
C GLY A 322 -5.01 16.47 -25.71
N ALA A 323 -3.99 17.21 -25.27
CA ALA A 323 -2.85 17.60 -26.10
C ALA A 323 -1.73 16.55 -26.04
N THR A 324 -1.21 16.14 -27.20
CA THR A 324 -0.10 15.19 -27.32
C THR A 324 1.17 15.90 -27.77
N SER A 325 2.29 15.63 -27.08
CA SER A 325 3.63 16.03 -27.50
C SER A 325 4.46 14.81 -27.85
N VAL A 326 5.36 14.93 -28.82
CA VAL A 326 6.18 13.83 -29.34
C VAL A 326 7.64 14.24 -29.34
N ARG A 327 8.49 13.40 -28.76
CA ARG A 327 9.96 13.55 -28.79
C ARG A 327 10.58 12.27 -29.29
N ARG A 328 11.71 12.37 -29.97
CA ARG A 328 12.38 11.22 -30.59
C ARG A 328 13.86 11.24 -30.30
N ALA A 329 14.40 10.08 -29.95
CA ALA A 329 15.82 9.82 -29.83
C ALA A 329 16.23 8.81 -30.91
N ARG A 330 17.32 9.11 -31.64
CA ARG A 330 17.92 8.12 -32.55
C ARG A 330 18.78 7.16 -31.74
N VAL A 331 18.73 5.89 -32.11
CA VAL A 331 19.53 4.83 -31.51
C VAL A 331 20.16 3.98 -32.61
N SER A 332 21.22 3.26 -32.27
CA SER A 332 21.88 2.30 -33.15
C SER A 332 22.61 1.25 -32.31
N PRO A 333 23.08 0.13 -32.89
CA PRO A 333 23.89 -0.83 -32.14
C PRO A 333 25.13 -0.22 -31.47
N ALA A 334 25.73 0.83 -32.07
CA ALA A 334 26.88 1.54 -31.49
C ALA A 334 26.50 2.57 -30.41
N SER A 335 25.24 3.02 -30.39
CA SER A 335 24.71 3.96 -29.40
C SER A 335 23.25 3.61 -29.09
N PRO A 336 23.00 2.52 -28.34
CA PRO A 336 21.64 1.97 -28.18
C PRO A 336 20.84 2.67 -27.08
N ARG A 337 21.48 3.53 -26.27
CA ARG A 337 20.86 4.23 -25.14
C ARG A 337 20.02 5.42 -25.62
N PHE A 338 18.87 5.61 -25.00
CA PHE A 338 18.06 6.82 -25.13
C PHE A 338 17.70 7.39 -23.75
N SER A 339 17.42 8.69 -23.72
CA SER A 339 16.92 9.36 -22.53
C SER A 339 16.04 10.54 -22.92
N PHE A 340 14.95 10.70 -22.17
CA PHE A 340 14.06 11.83 -22.21
C PHE A 340 13.82 12.33 -20.78
N THR A 341 13.41 13.58 -20.70
CA THR A 341 13.07 14.23 -19.44
C THR A 341 11.63 14.74 -19.52
N VAL A 342 10.69 14.14 -18.80
CA VAL A 342 9.29 14.57 -18.78
C VAL A 342 9.08 15.52 -17.62
N SER A 343 8.39 16.63 -17.87
CA SER A 343 8.02 17.56 -16.82
C SER A 343 6.53 17.41 -16.51
N LEU A 344 6.24 16.89 -15.32
CA LEU A 344 4.90 16.73 -14.75
C LEU A 344 4.53 18.00 -13.96
N PRO A 345 3.40 18.64 -14.23
CA PRO A 345 2.89 19.71 -13.37
C PRO A 345 2.44 19.12 -12.04
N VAL A 346 2.64 19.87 -10.97
CA VAL A 346 2.02 19.59 -9.67
C VAL A 346 0.68 20.30 -9.67
N ALA A 347 -0.36 19.59 -10.11
CA ALA A 347 -1.73 20.07 -10.19
C ALA A 347 -2.69 18.86 -10.31
N LEU A 348 -3.99 19.09 -10.16
CA LEU A 348 -5.04 18.09 -10.44
C LEU A 348 -5.20 17.81 -11.96
N THR A 349 -4.12 17.35 -12.59
CA THR A 349 -4.05 16.88 -13.98
C THR A 349 -3.12 15.66 -14.05
N SER A 350 -3.34 14.79 -15.03
CA SER A 350 -2.49 13.62 -15.25
C SER A 350 -1.85 13.62 -16.63
N THR A 351 -0.71 12.93 -16.73
CA THR A 351 0.04 12.79 -17.97
C THR A 351 0.10 11.31 -18.33
N ASP A 352 -0.28 10.98 -19.57
CA ASP A 352 0.00 9.67 -20.13
C ASP A 352 1.36 9.69 -20.83
N LEU A 353 2.08 8.58 -20.75
CA LEU A 353 3.35 8.38 -21.43
C LEU A 353 3.27 7.10 -22.27
N GLU A 354 3.76 7.18 -23.50
CA GLU A 354 3.90 6.05 -24.41
C GLU A 354 5.30 6.05 -25.01
N LEU A 355 6.00 4.93 -24.90
CA LEU A 355 7.24 4.68 -25.64
C LEU A 355 6.94 3.82 -26.86
N VAL A 356 7.42 4.28 -28.02
CA VAL A 356 7.28 3.61 -29.30
C VAL A 356 8.66 3.36 -29.89
N ALA A 357 9.02 2.10 -30.09
CA ALA A 357 10.20 1.72 -30.87
C ALA A 357 9.88 1.83 -32.37
N ILE A 358 10.85 2.33 -33.14
CA ILE A 358 10.75 2.48 -34.59
C ILE A 358 11.90 1.70 -35.22
N THR A 359 11.57 0.76 -36.10
CA THR A 359 12.54 -0.08 -36.81
C THR A 359 12.95 0.53 -38.15
N GLY A 360 14.04 0.02 -38.75
CA GLY A 360 14.62 0.56 -39.99
C GLY A 360 13.69 0.51 -41.22
N ASP A 361 12.73 -0.42 -41.22
CA ASP A 361 11.66 -0.52 -42.23
C ASP A 361 10.46 0.42 -41.97
N GLY A 362 10.49 1.16 -40.85
CA GLY A 362 9.46 2.11 -40.44
C GLY A 362 8.34 1.52 -39.58
N ALA A 363 8.38 0.24 -39.21
CA ALA A 363 7.40 -0.34 -38.30
C ALA A 363 7.48 0.33 -36.91
N ARG A 364 6.33 0.44 -36.24
CA ARG A 364 6.18 1.15 -34.97
C ARG A 364 5.52 0.24 -33.95
N SER A 365 6.22 0.02 -32.84
CA SER A 365 5.76 -0.87 -31.77
C SER A 365 5.74 -0.11 -30.46
N ARG A 366 4.56 0.00 -29.82
CA ARG A 366 4.46 0.51 -28.45
C ARG A 366 5.12 -0.49 -27.50
N VAL A 367 6.20 -0.08 -26.85
CA VAL A 367 7.03 -0.92 -25.96
C VAL A 367 6.81 -0.63 -24.47
N SER A 368 6.18 0.50 -24.15
CA SER A 368 5.79 0.82 -22.77
C SER A 368 4.67 1.84 -22.75
N ARG A 369 3.81 1.74 -21.74
CA ARG A 369 2.70 2.67 -21.50
C ARG A 369 2.57 2.93 -20.01
N ALA A 370 2.36 4.19 -19.65
CA ALA A 370 1.98 4.61 -18.32
C ALA A 370 0.82 5.60 -18.44
N VAL A 371 -0.36 5.20 -17.99
CA VAL A 371 -1.54 6.09 -18.03
C VAL A 371 -1.74 6.78 -16.70
N ASP A 372 -2.29 7.98 -16.73
CA ASP A 372 -2.78 8.68 -15.54
C ASP A 372 -1.70 8.96 -14.47
N VAL A 373 -0.48 9.29 -14.91
CA VAL A 373 0.65 9.63 -14.02
C VAL A 373 0.48 11.04 -13.49
N VAL A 374 0.66 11.22 -12.18
CA VAL A 374 0.52 12.51 -11.48
C VAL A 374 1.78 12.84 -10.69
N ALA A 375 1.92 14.11 -10.30
CA ALA A 375 2.96 14.55 -9.36
C ALA A 375 2.29 15.19 -8.14
N GLY A 376 2.74 14.85 -6.94
CA GLY A 376 2.07 15.29 -5.72
C GLY A 376 2.78 14.91 -4.42
N ASP A 377 2.08 15.04 -3.32
CA ASP A 377 2.63 14.89 -1.96
C ASP A 377 2.30 13.50 -1.39
N VAL A 378 3.09 13.03 -0.42
CA VAL A 378 3.08 11.65 0.09
C VAL A 378 2.95 11.63 1.61
N VAL A 379 1.91 10.96 2.08
CA VAL A 379 1.63 10.73 3.50
C VAL A 379 1.78 9.23 3.80
N VAL A 380 2.45 8.90 4.89
CA VAL A 380 2.53 7.53 5.40
C VAL A 380 1.77 7.41 6.71
N VAL A 381 1.00 6.34 6.86
CA VAL A 381 0.24 6.01 8.07
C VAL A 381 0.73 4.69 8.63
N GLN A 382 0.97 4.63 9.94
CA GLN A 382 1.35 3.43 10.67
C GLN A 382 0.65 3.43 12.04
N GLY A 383 0.53 2.25 12.65
CA GLY A 383 -0.06 2.08 13.97
C GLY A 383 -1.01 0.88 14.01
N GLN A 384 -2.03 0.93 14.85
CA GLN A 384 -2.96 -0.20 15.04
C GLN A 384 -4.34 0.00 14.40
N SER A 385 -5.41 -0.54 15.00
CA SER A 385 -6.74 -0.62 14.38
C SER A 385 -7.33 0.75 14.06
N ASN A 386 -7.11 1.76 14.90
CA ASN A 386 -7.53 3.13 14.62
C ASN A 386 -6.63 3.85 13.58
N ALA A 387 -5.42 3.36 13.32
CA ALA A 387 -4.63 3.77 12.14
C ALA A 387 -5.13 3.06 10.87
N GLN A 388 -5.50 1.77 10.94
CA GLN A 388 -6.10 1.04 9.82
C GLN A 388 -7.45 1.60 9.42
N ALA A 389 -8.27 1.95 10.41
CA ALA A 389 -9.53 2.67 10.30
C ALA A 389 -10.48 2.17 9.21
N GLY A 390 -10.57 0.86 9.00
CA GLY A 390 -11.63 0.31 8.15
C GLY A 390 -13.00 0.39 8.82
N ARG A 391 -14.04 0.29 8.00
CA ARG A 391 -15.43 0.39 8.43
C ARG A 391 -15.76 -0.72 9.42
N GLN A 392 -16.14 -0.32 10.64
CA GLN A 392 -16.57 -1.26 11.67
C GLN A 392 -17.96 -1.84 11.37
N PRO A 393 -18.32 -3.00 11.96
CA PRO A 393 -19.68 -3.51 11.89
C PRO A 393 -20.67 -2.47 12.43
N ARG A 394 -21.61 -2.02 11.58
CA ARG A 394 -22.61 -0.96 11.86
C ARG A 394 -22.09 0.49 11.81
N SER A 395 -20.86 0.72 11.35
CA SER A 395 -20.35 2.06 11.03
C SER A 395 -20.79 2.51 9.63
N THR A 396 -20.88 3.82 9.44
CA THR A 396 -21.17 4.48 8.16
C THR A 396 -19.98 4.43 7.20
N THR A 397 -20.24 4.63 5.91
CA THR A 397 -19.24 4.50 4.82
C THR A 397 -18.52 5.81 4.52
N SER A 398 -17.24 5.69 4.14
CA SER A 398 -16.40 6.76 3.60
C SER A 398 -16.43 6.85 2.07
N ASP A 399 -17.29 6.09 1.38
CA ASP A 399 -17.30 5.98 -0.09
C ASP A 399 -17.44 7.35 -0.80
N ALA A 400 -18.12 8.32 -0.17
CA ALA A 400 -18.28 9.67 -0.70
C ALA A 400 -16.98 10.50 -0.75
N ASP A 401 -15.94 10.10 0.01
CA ASP A 401 -14.64 10.78 0.01
C ASP A 401 -13.66 10.20 -1.02
N ARG A 402 -14.03 9.13 -1.74
CA ARG A 402 -13.16 8.54 -2.75
C ARG A 402 -12.86 9.56 -3.83
N SER A 403 -11.59 9.68 -4.20
CA SER A 403 -11.12 10.67 -5.16
C SER A 403 -10.06 10.07 -6.06
N ARG A 404 -10.12 10.38 -7.36
CA ARG A 404 -9.06 10.00 -8.31
C ARG A 404 -7.72 10.69 -8.03
N TRP A 405 -7.71 11.69 -7.16
CA TRP A 405 -6.51 12.43 -6.77
C TRP A 405 -5.88 11.91 -5.49
N VAL A 406 -6.51 10.93 -4.82
CA VAL A 406 -5.93 10.23 -3.67
C VAL A 406 -5.47 8.85 -4.11
N ARG A 407 -4.16 8.62 -4.07
CA ARG A 407 -3.50 7.40 -4.58
C ARG A 407 -2.94 6.56 -3.45
N THR A 408 -2.70 5.29 -3.77
CA THR A 408 -1.93 4.38 -2.93
C THR A 408 -1.29 3.30 -3.79
N PHE A 409 -0.52 2.41 -3.18
CA PHE A 409 0.22 1.36 -3.89
C PHE A 409 -0.05 0.00 -3.26
N GLY A 410 -0.49 -1.00 -4.00
CA GLY A 410 -0.66 -2.38 -3.53
C GLY A 410 -1.58 -2.52 -2.30
N THR A 411 -1.19 -3.39 -1.37
CA THR A 411 -1.90 -3.66 -0.11
C THR A 411 -0.91 -3.73 1.07
N SER A 412 -1.40 -3.50 2.28
CA SER A 412 -0.64 -3.76 3.50
C SER A 412 -0.57 -5.26 3.80
N ASN A 413 -1.70 -5.99 3.66
CA ASN A 413 -1.88 -7.41 3.98
C ASN A 413 -0.91 -7.99 5.04
N ASN A 414 -0.76 -7.29 6.17
CA ASN A 414 0.21 -7.65 7.20
C ASN A 414 -0.06 -9.04 7.84
N ASN A 415 -1.18 -9.71 7.53
CA ASN A 415 -1.46 -11.08 7.97
C ASN A 415 -0.55 -12.08 7.27
N ASN A 416 -0.09 -11.76 6.07
CA ASN A 416 0.77 -12.64 5.29
C ASN A 416 1.78 -11.81 4.47
N PRO A 417 3.06 -11.80 4.87
CA PRO A 417 4.08 -10.97 4.22
C PRO A 417 4.34 -11.35 2.75
N ARG A 418 4.09 -12.62 2.36
CA ARG A 418 4.25 -13.07 0.98
C ARG A 418 3.21 -12.43 0.08
N LEU A 419 1.96 -12.37 0.52
CA LEU A 419 0.87 -11.76 -0.23
C LEU A 419 1.00 -10.22 -0.30
N ALA A 420 1.44 -9.59 0.80
CA ALA A 420 1.80 -8.17 0.81
C ALA A 420 2.95 -7.84 -0.16
N GLY A 421 3.95 -8.72 -0.24
CA GLY A 421 5.07 -8.61 -1.17
C GLY A 421 4.71 -8.88 -2.63
N ALA A 422 3.69 -9.71 -2.88
CA ALA A 422 3.25 -10.07 -4.23
C ALA A 422 2.39 -8.96 -4.87
N ILE A 423 1.36 -8.52 -4.15
CA ILE A 423 0.38 -7.58 -4.68
C ILE A 423 0.99 -6.18 -4.71
N GLY A 424 1.00 -5.56 -5.89
CA GLY A 424 1.59 -4.24 -6.13
C GLY A 424 0.72 -3.38 -7.03
N GLY A 425 1.35 -2.38 -7.65
CA GLY A 425 0.68 -1.48 -8.58
C GLY A 425 0.11 -0.23 -7.91
N TRP A 426 0.18 0.89 -8.62
CA TRP A 426 -0.44 2.13 -8.19
C TRP A 426 -1.94 2.11 -8.48
N THR A 427 -2.72 2.60 -7.53
CA THR A 427 -4.19 2.51 -7.54
C THR A 427 -4.83 3.67 -6.76
N TYR A 428 -6.17 3.73 -6.71
CA TYR A 428 -6.93 4.78 -6.04
C TYR A 428 -7.30 4.38 -4.63
N ALA A 429 -7.09 5.26 -3.67
CA ALA A 429 -7.36 4.96 -2.27
C ALA A 429 -8.82 4.57 -1.99
N MET A 430 -8.99 3.64 -1.04
CA MET A 430 -10.29 3.21 -0.51
C MET A 430 -10.21 3.15 1.03
N GLY A 431 -11.28 3.60 1.69
CA GLY A 431 -11.26 3.85 3.14
C GLY A 431 -11.95 2.77 3.98
N ASP A 432 -12.94 2.08 3.41
CA ASP A 432 -13.83 1.20 4.17
C ASP A 432 -13.26 -0.19 4.47
N ASP A 433 -12.31 -0.69 3.69
CA ASP A 433 -11.73 -2.02 3.90
C ASP A 433 -10.38 -1.95 4.62
N ILE A 434 -9.91 -3.10 5.11
CA ILE A 434 -8.60 -3.28 5.73
C ILE A 434 -7.84 -4.38 5.01
N GLN A 435 -6.51 -4.22 4.86
CA GLN A 435 -5.63 -5.26 4.32
C GLN A 435 -5.98 -5.75 2.91
N ARG A 436 -6.94 -5.12 2.24
CA ARG A 436 -7.29 -5.31 0.83
C ARG A 436 -6.47 -4.37 -0.05
N VAL A 437 -6.48 -4.62 -1.35
CA VAL A 437 -5.89 -3.70 -2.33
C VAL A 437 -6.47 -2.30 -2.10
N ALA A 438 -5.60 -1.30 -2.13
CA ALA A 438 -5.96 0.10 -1.99
C ALA A 438 -6.49 0.57 -0.61
N ALA A 439 -6.60 -0.32 0.38
CA ALA A 439 -7.07 0.03 1.71
C ALA A 439 -6.11 1.01 2.41
N ILE A 440 -6.61 2.19 2.78
CA ILE A 440 -5.86 3.17 3.57
C ILE A 440 -6.59 3.66 4.84
N GLY A 441 -7.86 3.28 5.04
CA GLY A 441 -8.66 3.68 6.20
C GLY A 441 -9.49 4.96 6.00
N GLN A 442 -10.62 5.05 6.71
CA GLN A 442 -11.65 6.05 6.50
C GLN A 442 -11.15 7.49 6.77
N TRP A 443 -10.46 7.73 7.89
CA TRP A 443 -9.94 9.08 8.20
C TRP A 443 -8.83 9.49 7.25
N ALA A 444 -8.03 8.54 6.74
CA ALA A 444 -6.92 8.82 5.86
C ALA A 444 -7.39 9.15 4.43
N VAL A 445 -8.45 8.50 3.94
CA VAL A 445 -9.13 8.90 2.68
C VAL A 445 -9.69 10.32 2.82
N ARG A 446 -10.41 10.61 3.91
CA ARG A 446 -10.96 11.95 4.16
C ARG A 446 -9.87 13.02 4.19
N MET A 447 -8.80 12.77 4.94
CA MET A 447 -7.64 13.67 5.03
C MET A 447 -7.03 13.92 3.65
N GLY A 448 -6.73 12.86 2.89
CA GLY A 448 -6.16 12.98 1.55
C GLY A 448 -7.06 13.76 0.59
N GLN A 449 -8.38 13.54 0.67
CA GLN A 449 -9.38 14.26 -0.14
C GLN A 449 -9.40 15.76 0.18
N VAL A 450 -9.45 16.12 1.46
CA VAL A 450 -9.45 17.52 1.91
C VAL A 450 -8.15 18.21 1.51
N MET A 451 -7.00 17.59 1.81
CA MET A 451 -5.69 18.15 1.42
C MET A 451 -5.58 18.35 -0.09
N SER A 452 -6.02 17.37 -0.88
CA SER A 452 -5.95 17.45 -2.33
C SER A 452 -6.81 18.59 -2.89
N ALA A 453 -8.02 18.76 -2.36
CA ALA A 453 -8.93 19.83 -2.75
C ALA A 453 -8.40 21.22 -2.38
N GLU A 454 -7.85 21.39 -1.17
CA GLU A 454 -7.33 22.66 -0.66
C GLU A 454 -6.02 23.08 -1.34
N LEU A 455 -5.13 22.12 -1.63
CA LEU A 455 -3.83 22.40 -2.26
C LEU A 455 -3.92 22.46 -3.78
N GLY A 456 -4.94 21.82 -4.39
CA GLY A 456 -4.96 21.57 -5.83
C GLY A 456 -3.88 20.57 -6.27
N VAL A 457 -3.44 19.68 -5.38
CA VAL A 457 -2.33 18.74 -5.57
C VAL A 457 -2.80 17.29 -5.31
N PRO A 458 -2.42 16.30 -6.14
CA PRO A 458 -2.65 14.89 -5.85
C PRO A 458 -1.93 14.43 -4.58
N ILE A 459 -2.54 13.55 -3.79
CA ILE A 459 -1.98 13.04 -2.53
C ILE A 459 -1.85 11.51 -2.60
N ALA A 460 -0.69 10.97 -2.26
CA ALA A 460 -0.51 9.54 -2.02
C ALA A 460 -0.60 9.26 -0.53
N VAL A 461 -1.32 8.22 -0.15
CA VAL A 461 -1.34 7.72 1.23
C VAL A 461 -0.97 6.25 1.24
N VAL A 462 0.07 5.88 1.98
CA VAL A 462 0.47 4.48 2.18
C VAL A 462 0.26 4.12 3.65
N ASN A 463 -0.69 3.21 3.91
CA ASN A 463 -1.01 2.79 5.27
C ASN A 463 -0.44 1.38 5.55
N GLY A 464 0.49 1.27 6.49
CA GLY A 464 1.11 0.02 6.95
C GLY A 464 0.55 -0.53 8.27
N ALA A 465 -0.54 0.05 8.78
CA ALA A 465 -1.07 -0.27 10.11
C ALA A 465 -1.61 -1.70 10.26
N ARG A 466 -1.59 -2.19 11.51
CA ARG A 466 -2.10 -3.51 11.90
C ARG A 466 -2.82 -3.52 13.24
N GLY A 467 -4.10 -3.87 13.22
CA GLY A 467 -4.98 -3.92 14.38
C GLY A 467 -4.55 -4.87 15.49
N GLY A 468 -4.77 -4.43 16.72
CA GLY A 468 -4.54 -5.23 17.93
C GLY A 468 -3.07 -5.43 18.31
N GLN A 469 -2.14 -4.66 17.72
CA GLN A 469 -0.71 -4.86 17.93
C GLN A 469 -0.12 -3.81 18.89
N PRO A 470 0.72 -4.23 19.85
CA PRO A 470 1.46 -3.33 20.74
C PRO A 470 2.64 -2.66 20.01
N ILE A 471 3.23 -1.63 20.61
CA ILE A 471 4.35 -0.86 20.04
C ILE A 471 5.49 -1.75 19.54
N GLY A 472 5.84 -2.82 20.29
CA GLY A 472 6.94 -3.73 19.96
C GLY A 472 6.75 -4.53 18.67
N TYR A 473 5.52 -4.69 18.16
CA TYR A 473 5.26 -5.35 16.88
C TYR A 473 5.80 -4.55 15.69
N PHE A 474 5.91 -3.23 15.85
CA PHE A 474 6.26 -2.30 14.78
C PHE A 474 7.76 -2.01 14.68
N ALA A 475 8.56 -2.51 15.64
CA ALA A 475 10.00 -2.29 15.71
C ALA A 475 10.71 -2.73 14.42
N ARG A 476 11.76 -1.98 14.04
CA ARG A 476 12.65 -2.32 12.94
C ARG A 476 13.50 -3.54 13.30
N ASN A 477 13.82 -4.35 12.30
CA ASN A 477 14.91 -5.31 12.39
C ASN A 477 16.19 -4.60 11.93
N ASP A 478 17.04 -4.15 12.84
CA ASP A 478 18.25 -3.37 12.48
C ASP A 478 19.26 -4.15 11.62
N THR A 479 19.21 -5.49 11.65
CA THR A 479 20.11 -6.32 10.83
C THR A 479 19.63 -6.47 9.38
N ASP A 480 18.32 -6.32 9.17
CA ASP A 480 17.66 -6.28 7.86
C ASP A 480 16.41 -5.40 7.97
N PRO A 481 16.54 -4.06 7.81
CA PRO A 481 15.41 -3.15 7.90
C PRO A 481 14.31 -3.48 6.89
N GLY A 482 14.71 -4.08 5.77
CA GLY A 482 13.83 -4.58 4.74
C GLY A 482 13.26 -5.95 5.05
N ASP A 483 13.38 -6.52 6.25
CA ASP A 483 12.86 -7.87 6.55
C ASP A 483 11.34 -7.90 6.38
N GLY A 484 10.89 -8.53 5.28
CA GLY A 484 9.50 -8.59 4.91
C GLY A 484 8.63 -9.38 5.89
N SER A 485 9.21 -10.11 6.84
CA SER A 485 8.46 -10.81 7.89
C SER A 485 8.04 -9.89 9.06
N THR A 486 8.62 -8.70 9.15
CA THR A 486 8.32 -7.69 10.18
C THR A 486 7.35 -6.62 9.67
N SER A 487 6.59 -5.98 10.57
CA SER A 487 5.68 -4.90 10.17
C SER A 487 6.44 -3.71 9.57
N TYR A 488 7.61 -3.40 10.11
CA TYR A 488 8.47 -2.34 9.60
C TYR A 488 8.93 -2.64 8.17
N GLY A 489 9.55 -3.81 7.96
CA GLY A 489 10.09 -4.19 6.67
C GLY A 489 9.03 -4.41 5.60
N MET A 490 7.81 -4.85 5.95
CA MET A 490 6.68 -4.87 5.02
C MET A 490 6.35 -3.47 4.48
N LEU A 491 6.24 -2.47 5.36
CA LEU A 491 5.98 -1.08 4.95
C LEU A 491 7.14 -0.53 4.12
N LEU A 492 8.39 -0.73 4.55
CA LEU A 492 9.58 -0.28 3.82
C LEU A 492 9.66 -0.90 2.42
N ARG A 493 9.43 -2.22 2.28
CA ARG A 493 9.37 -2.89 0.96
C ARG A 493 8.25 -2.31 0.10
N ARG A 494 7.07 -2.05 0.66
CA ARG A 494 5.94 -1.46 -0.07
C ARG A 494 6.27 -0.05 -0.58
N LEU A 495 6.87 0.80 0.25
CA LEU A 495 7.33 2.14 -0.12
C LEU A 495 8.44 2.09 -1.19
N THR A 496 9.41 1.18 -1.05
CA THR A 496 10.48 0.97 -2.04
C THR A 496 9.91 0.54 -3.40
N ARG A 497 8.99 -0.43 -3.43
CA ARG A 497 8.32 -0.89 -4.65
C ARG A 497 7.47 0.20 -5.31
N ALA A 498 6.93 1.13 -4.53
CA ALA A 498 6.18 2.30 -5.00
C ALA A 498 7.10 3.42 -5.55
N GLY A 499 8.41 3.37 -5.26
CA GLY A 499 9.35 4.46 -5.56
C GLY A 499 9.31 5.60 -4.56
N LEU A 500 8.94 5.33 -3.31
CA LEU A 500 8.71 6.31 -2.23
C LEU A 500 9.70 6.20 -1.06
N ALA A 501 10.68 5.29 -1.11
CA ALA A 501 11.67 5.14 -0.04
C ALA A 501 12.92 6.03 -0.23
N GLY A 502 12.89 6.97 -1.16
CA GLY A 502 13.97 7.93 -1.34
C GLY A 502 13.94 9.04 -0.28
N PRO A 503 15.08 9.70 0.00
CA PRO A 503 15.09 10.88 0.86
C PRO A 503 14.14 11.95 0.29
N ASP A 504 13.40 12.62 1.16
CA ASP A 504 12.42 13.66 0.83
C ASP A 504 11.23 13.20 -0.04
N ALA A 505 11.06 11.88 -0.24
CA ALA A 505 9.90 11.35 -0.97
C ALA A 505 8.63 11.32 -0.12
N ILE A 506 8.76 11.30 1.21
CA ILE A 506 7.67 11.25 2.18
C ILE A 506 7.57 12.60 2.89
N ASP A 507 6.39 13.21 2.86
CA ASP A 507 6.17 14.53 3.44
C ASP A 507 5.83 14.50 4.94
N VAL A 508 5.21 13.40 5.39
CA VAL A 508 4.82 13.22 6.79
C VAL A 508 4.54 11.74 7.12
N MET A 509 4.92 11.35 8.35
CA MET A 509 4.53 10.09 8.98
C MET A 509 3.46 10.34 10.06
N LEU A 510 2.35 9.60 9.99
CA LEU A 510 1.25 9.64 10.94
C LEU A 510 1.22 8.34 11.74
N TRP A 511 1.32 8.46 13.07
CA TRP A 511 1.27 7.34 13.98
C TRP A 511 -0.01 7.36 14.82
N TYR A 512 -0.75 6.25 14.82
CA TYR A 512 -1.89 6.07 15.72
C TYR A 512 -1.89 4.68 16.34
N GLN A 513 -1.35 4.59 17.56
CA GLN A 513 -1.35 3.37 18.36
C GLN A 513 -1.21 3.70 19.86
N GLY A 514 -1.64 2.77 20.71
CA GLY A 514 -1.43 2.82 22.15
C GLY A 514 -2.47 2.03 22.95
N GLU A 515 -3.61 1.65 22.34
CA GLU A 515 -4.66 0.89 23.01
C GLU A 515 -4.19 -0.53 23.38
N ALA A 516 -3.33 -1.14 22.55
CA ALA A 516 -2.76 -2.46 22.78
C ALA A 516 -1.61 -2.47 23.80
N ASP A 517 -1.06 -1.32 24.16
CA ASP A 517 -0.02 -1.20 25.21
C ASP A 517 -0.62 -1.11 26.62
N ARG A 518 -1.95 -1.02 26.73
CA ARG A 518 -2.71 -1.18 27.98
C ARG A 518 -2.27 -0.22 29.10
N ASP A 519 -2.10 1.05 28.75
CA ASP A 519 -1.61 2.13 29.60
C ASP A 519 -0.12 2.02 30.04
N ASP A 520 0.66 1.10 29.45
CA ASP A 520 2.12 1.05 29.66
C ASP A 520 2.84 2.19 28.92
N ALA A 521 2.87 3.34 29.59
CA ALA A 521 3.47 4.56 29.08
C ALA A 521 4.98 4.41 28.82
N ALA A 522 5.71 3.67 29.67
CA ALA A 522 7.15 3.59 29.59
C ALA A 522 7.59 2.80 28.34
N THR A 523 6.97 1.64 28.12
CA THR A 523 7.22 0.82 26.94
C THR A 523 6.81 1.55 25.66
N HIS A 524 5.66 2.24 25.66
CA HIS A 524 5.19 3.00 24.51
C HIS A 524 6.14 4.14 24.12
N VAL A 525 6.56 4.97 25.08
CA VAL A 525 7.45 6.11 24.82
C VAL A 525 8.81 5.65 24.30
N ALA A 526 9.39 4.59 24.89
CA ALA A 526 10.67 4.06 24.44
C ALA A 526 10.57 3.53 23.00
N GLY A 527 9.63 2.61 22.72
CA GLY A 527 9.49 2.02 21.40
C GLY A 527 9.09 3.04 20.33
N PHE A 528 8.26 4.03 20.65
CA PHE A 528 7.91 5.08 19.70
C PHE A 528 9.08 6.03 19.42
N THR A 529 9.93 6.31 20.41
CA THR A 529 11.15 7.12 20.19
C THR A 529 12.11 6.40 19.25
N ASP A 530 12.29 5.09 19.44
CA ASP A 530 13.11 4.27 18.54
C ASP A 530 12.54 4.25 17.12
N LEU A 531 11.22 4.07 16.95
CA LEU A 531 10.57 4.12 15.64
C LEU A 531 10.77 5.45 14.92
N VAL A 532 10.68 6.58 15.63
CA VAL A 532 10.94 7.89 15.00
C VAL A 532 12.39 8.01 14.55
N ALA A 533 13.35 7.48 15.32
CA ALA A 533 14.74 7.43 14.92
C ALA A 533 14.93 6.55 13.67
N ASP A 534 14.35 5.35 13.65
CA ASP A 534 14.40 4.42 12.52
C ASP A 534 13.81 5.03 11.24
N TRP A 535 12.64 5.68 11.35
CA TRP A 535 12.03 6.33 10.20
C TRP A 535 12.87 7.49 9.68
N ARG A 536 13.52 8.24 10.57
CA ARG A 536 14.40 9.35 10.17
C ARG A 536 15.70 8.84 9.54
N GLU A 537 16.17 7.66 9.94
CA GLU A 537 17.29 6.99 9.30
C GLU A 537 16.91 6.51 7.88
N ASP A 538 15.80 5.78 7.74
CA ASP A 538 15.45 5.12 6.49
C ASP A 538 14.72 6.04 5.48
N TYR A 539 13.96 7.04 5.93
CA TYR A 539 13.14 7.92 5.08
C TYR A 539 13.63 9.37 5.01
N GLY A 540 14.48 9.80 5.95
CA GLY A 540 15.09 11.14 5.96
C GLY A 540 15.03 11.84 7.30
N ALA A 541 16.16 12.44 7.71
CA ALA A 541 16.37 12.99 9.05
C ALA A 541 15.36 14.09 9.45
N GLY A 542 14.81 14.81 8.48
CA GLY A 542 13.83 15.89 8.68
C GLY A 542 12.37 15.46 8.64
N LEU A 543 12.07 14.15 8.58
CA LEU A 543 10.71 13.64 8.46
C LEU A 543 9.79 14.18 9.58
N PRO A 544 8.74 14.94 9.24
CA PRO A 544 7.72 15.36 10.19
C PRO A 544 6.91 14.16 10.68
N VAL A 545 6.63 14.12 11.98
CA VAL A 545 5.87 13.02 12.61
C VAL A 545 4.70 13.58 13.41
N TYR A 546 3.51 13.01 13.23
CA TYR A 546 2.34 13.32 14.04
C TYR A 546 1.93 12.07 14.82
N VAL A 547 1.77 12.22 16.12
CA VAL A 547 1.32 11.16 17.03
C VAL A 547 -0.14 11.42 17.44
N HIS A 548 -0.99 10.41 17.37
CA HIS A 548 -2.34 10.51 17.93
C HIS A 548 -2.30 10.14 19.41
N GLN A 549 -2.84 11.01 20.28
CA GLN A 549 -3.18 10.59 21.63
C GLN A 549 -4.42 9.69 21.54
N VAL A 550 -4.29 8.43 21.98
CA VAL A 550 -5.41 7.47 21.91
C VAL A 550 -6.55 7.89 22.83
N ARG A 551 -7.79 7.53 22.46
CA ARG A 551 -8.98 7.88 23.25
C ARG A 551 -9.03 7.12 24.57
N THR A 552 -8.73 5.82 24.52
CA THR A 552 -8.69 4.89 25.66
C THR A 552 -7.42 4.05 25.61
N SER A 553 -6.94 3.57 26.75
CA SER A 553 -5.90 2.55 26.78
C SER A 553 -6.01 1.76 28.09
N PRO A 554 -6.32 0.45 28.06
CA PRO A 554 -6.73 -0.32 26.89
C PRO A 554 -8.12 0.10 26.36
N CYS A 555 -8.55 -0.49 25.25
CA CYS A 555 -9.90 -0.29 24.72
C CYS A 555 -10.98 -0.48 25.80
N GLY A 556 -11.98 0.40 25.77
CA GLY A 556 -13.09 0.45 26.71
C GLY A 556 -12.76 1.10 28.06
N GLN A 557 -11.52 1.53 28.28
CA GLN A 557 -11.07 2.07 29.57
C GLN A 557 -10.46 3.47 29.40
N SER A 558 -11.25 4.50 29.74
CA SER A 558 -10.76 5.89 29.84
C SER A 558 -10.21 6.24 31.23
N GLY A 559 -10.33 5.34 32.22
CA GLY A 559 -9.82 5.55 33.57
C GLY A 559 -8.30 5.65 33.66
N PRO A 560 -7.56 4.65 33.13
CA PRO A 560 -6.10 4.72 33.00
C PRO A 560 -5.71 5.86 32.05
N VAL A 561 -4.70 6.64 32.43
CA VAL A 561 -4.33 7.88 31.71
C VAL A 561 -2.82 8.04 31.53
N ALA A 562 -2.00 7.16 32.11
CA ALA A 562 -0.55 7.35 32.13
C ALA A 562 0.04 7.40 30.72
N LEU A 563 -0.39 6.50 29.82
CA LEU A 563 0.08 6.46 28.45
C LEU A 563 -0.42 7.66 27.65
N ARG A 564 -1.70 8.02 27.79
CA ARG A 564 -2.27 9.17 27.08
C ARG A 564 -1.59 10.47 27.51
N ASP A 565 -1.39 10.63 28.81
CA ASP A 565 -0.66 11.73 29.41
C ASP A 565 0.82 11.77 28.95
N ALA A 566 1.44 10.62 28.70
CA ALA A 566 2.77 10.54 28.09
C ALA A 566 2.73 10.93 26.59
N GLN A 567 1.75 10.48 25.82
CA GLN A 567 1.61 10.79 24.40
C GLN A 567 1.49 12.30 24.13
N ARG A 568 0.76 13.05 24.98
CA ARG A 568 0.69 14.52 24.85
C ARG A 568 2.01 15.24 25.11
N ARG A 569 2.96 14.59 25.79
CA ARG A 569 4.27 15.14 26.13
C ARG A 569 5.37 14.73 25.17
N LEU A 570 5.15 13.77 24.28
CA LEU A 570 6.12 13.39 23.26
C LEU A 570 6.68 14.58 22.45
N PRO A 571 5.89 15.63 22.10
CA PRO A 571 6.44 16.82 21.46
C PRO A 571 7.51 17.58 22.26
N ASP A 572 7.58 17.37 23.59
CA ASP A 572 8.58 18.01 24.46
C ASP A 572 9.94 17.33 24.40
N THR A 573 9.98 16.06 23.96
CA THR A 573 11.17 15.21 24.00
C THR A 573 11.60 14.72 22.62
N VAL A 574 10.73 14.82 21.62
CA VAL A 574 10.99 14.41 20.24
C VAL A 574 10.84 15.62 19.32
N ASP A 575 11.97 16.12 18.82
CA ASP A 575 12.01 17.30 17.95
C ASP A 575 11.12 17.13 16.72
N GLY A 576 10.42 18.19 16.31
CA GLY A 576 9.60 18.21 15.10
C GLY A 576 8.34 17.34 15.15
N LEU A 577 7.94 16.88 16.34
CA LEU A 577 6.75 16.08 16.53
C LEU A 577 5.51 16.92 16.88
N ARG A 578 4.35 16.51 16.35
CA ARG A 578 3.04 17.10 16.67
C ARG A 578 2.12 16.06 17.30
N VAL A 579 1.21 16.49 18.18
CA VAL A 579 0.19 15.62 18.78
C VAL A 579 -1.20 15.94 18.22
N VAL A 580 -1.95 14.90 17.87
CA VAL A 580 -3.34 14.95 17.43
C VAL A 580 -4.24 14.45 18.55
N SER A 581 -5.33 15.17 18.83
CA SER A 581 -6.31 14.79 19.84
C SER A 581 -7.44 13.95 19.25
N THR A 582 -7.94 12.99 20.04
CA THR A 582 -9.10 12.14 19.69
C THR A 582 -10.27 12.28 20.68
N THR A 583 -10.12 13.14 21.70
CA THR A 583 -11.09 13.29 22.80
C THR A 583 -12.33 14.11 22.41
N GLY A 584 -12.28 14.85 21.29
CA GLY A 584 -13.40 15.65 20.77
C GLY A 584 -14.39 14.88 19.88
N LEU A 585 -14.11 13.59 19.64
CA LEU A 585 -14.86 12.74 18.70
C LEU A 585 -15.93 11.94 19.43
N ASN A 586 -17.20 12.00 18.99
CA ASN A 586 -18.31 11.32 19.69
C ASN A 586 -18.73 10.00 19.06
N GLY A 587 -18.45 9.80 17.77
CA GLY A 587 -18.69 8.52 17.10
C GLY A 587 -17.67 7.47 17.53
N HIS A 588 -17.61 7.09 18.80
CA HIS A 588 -16.69 6.09 19.36
C HIS A 588 -17.47 4.95 20.02
N ASP A 589 -17.11 3.70 19.77
CA ASP A 589 -17.86 2.52 20.22
C ASP A 589 -17.35 1.90 21.52
N GLY A 590 -16.22 2.40 22.04
CA GLY A 590 -15.46 1.69 23.06
C GLY A 590 -13.99 1.53 22.71
N CYS A 591 -13.70 1.40 21.42
CA CYS A 591 -12.36 1.12 20.92
C CYS A 591 -12.09 1.80 19.58
N HIS A 592 -13.08 1.80 18.69
CA HIS A 592 -12.99 2.33 17.33
C HIS A 592 -13.99 3.45 17.11
N PHE A 593 -13.86 4.12 15.98
CA PHE A 593 -14.74 5.20 15.59
C PHE A 593 -15.70 4.81 14.45
N ASP A 594 -16.91 5.34 14.50
CA ASP A 594 -17.78 5.47 13.33
C ASP A 594 -17.16 6.51 12.37
N TYR A 595 -17.55 6.49 11.10
CA TYR A 595 -17.14 7.50 10.15
C TYR A 595 -17.75 8.87 10.47
N VAL A 596 -19.08 8.96 10.65
CA VAL A 596 -19.75 10.19 11.09
C VAL A 596 -19.42 10.49 12.55
N ASP A 597 -19.11 11.75 12.87
CA ASP A 597 -18.70 12.23 14.20
C ASP A 597 -17.47 11.53 14.81
N GLY A 598 -16.75 10.74 14.01
CA GLY A 598 -15.55 10.00 14.37
C GLY A 598 -14.45 10.18 13.32
N TYR A 599 -14.19 9.16 12.51
CA TYR A 599 -13.07 9.16 11.55
C TYR A 599 -13.13 10.28 10.51
N ARG A 600 -14.32 10.73 10.08
CA ARG A 600 -14.43 11.89 9.18
C ARG A 600 -13.85 13.15 9.81
N THR A 601 -14.30 13.47 11.02
CA THR A 601 -13.85 14.64 11.79
C THR A 601 -12.37 14.52 12.12
N LEU A 602 -11.89 13.33 12.46
CA LEU A 602 -10.46 13.08 12.66
C LEU A 602 -9.65 13.40 11.40
N GLY A 603 -10.07 12.90 10.23
CA GLY A 603 -9.41 13.18 8.95
C GLY A 603 -9.35 14.68 8.62
N GLU A 604 -10.41 15.42 8.96
CA GLU A 604 -10.49 16.89 8.79
C GLU A 604 -9.57 17.63 9.76
N HIS A 605 -9.48 17.20 11.02
CA HIS A 605 -8.55 17.76 12.01
C HIS A 605 -7.10 17.54 11.59
N VAL A 606 -6.75 16.31 11.19
CA VAL A 606 -5.40 15.99 10.71
C VAL A 606 -5.06 16.81 9.46
N ALA A 607 -5.95 16.87 8.46
CA ALA A 607 -5.73 17.68 7.26
C ALA A 607 -5.52 19.16 7.62
N THR A 608 -6.32 19.71 8.54
CA THR A 608 -6.19 21.10 8.99
C THR A 608 -4.82 21.38 9.60
N MET A 609 -4.33 20.48 10.47
CA MET A 609 -3.01 20.63 11.09
C MET A 609 -1.88 20.52 10.05
N LEU A 610 -1.96 19.55 9.13
CA LEU A 610 -0.94 19.37 8.09
C LEU A 610 -0.90 20.56 7.13
N LEU A 611 -2.06 21.08 6.70
CA LEU A 611 -2.16 22.23 5.81
C LEU A 611 -1.54 23.49 6.44
N ASP A 612 -1.77 23.70 7.74
CA ASP A 612 -1.21 24.83 8.48
C ASP A 612 0.30 24.67 8.68
N ASP A 613 0.74 23.58 9.29
CA ASP A 613 2.14 23.37 9.65
C ASP A 613 3.09 23.23 8.44
N LEU A 614 2.66 22.52 7.39
CA LEU A 614 3.54 22.12 6.30
C LEU A 614 3.44 23.02 5.05
N TYR A 615 2.32 23.72 4.87
CA TYR A 615 2.03 24.49 3.65
C TYR A 615 1.72 25.97 3.89
N ARG A 616 1.61 26.42 5.16
CA ARG A 616 1.43 27.83 5.52
C ARG A 616 2.48 28.28 6.56
N PRO A 617 3.79 28.08 6.31
CA PRO A 617 4.81 28.40 7.29
C PRO A 617 4.77 29.89 7.67
N GLY A 618 4.70 30.16 8.98
CA GLY A 618 4.64 31.52 9.53
C GLY A 618 3.28 31.91 10.14
N THR A 619 2.23 31.09 9.98
CA THR A 619 1.01 31.21 10.81
C THR A 619 1.23 30.60 12.20
N PRO A 620 0.48 31.04 13.24
CA PRO A 620 0.48 30.35 14.52
C PRO A 620 -0.01 28.91 14.32
N SER A 621 0.85 27.94 14.65
CA SER A 621 0.57 26.52 14.47
C SER A 621 -0.72 26.11 15.20
N ILE A 622 -1.61 25.45 14.47
CA ILE A 622 -2.81 24.83 15.03
C ILE A 622 -2.40 23.60 15.85
N ALA A 623 -2.74 23.60 17.13
CA ALA A 623 -2.53 22.48 18.04
C ALA A 623 -3.80 22.21 18.85
N PRO A 624 -4.07 20.94 19.22
CA PRO A 624 -5.16 20.64 20.14
C PRO A 624 -4.93 21.31 21.50
N PRO A 625 -6.00 21.61 22.27
CA PRO A 625 -5.86 22.19 23.61
C PRO A 625 -5.00 21.30 24.51
N GLY A 626 -3.81 21.79 24.85
CA GLY A 626 -2.80 21.06 25.60
C GLY A 626 -2.62 21.62 27.01
N PRO A 627 -2.93 20.88 28.08
CA PRO A 627 -2.69 21.27 29.47
C PRO A 627 -1.20 21.52 29.76
N ALA A 628 -0.89 22.65 30.40
CA ALA A 628 0.46 23.04 30.80
C ALA A 628 0.70 22.80 32.28
N ALA A 629 -0.03 23.50 33.15
CA ALA A 629 0.12 23.45 34.60
C ALA A 629 -1.23 23.58 35.30
N VAL A 630 -1.25 23.28 36.60
CA VAL A 630 -2.43 23.45 37.46
C VAL A 630 -2.04 24.24 38.69
N HIS A 631 -2.80 25.30 38.97
CA HIS A 631 -2.58 26.18 40.11
C HIS A 631 -3.87 26.38 40.91
N ARG A 632 -3.74 26.74 42.18
CA ARG A 632 -4.87 27.23 42.97
C ARG A 632 -5.23 28.65 42.57
N VAL A 633 -6.50 29.01 42.66
CA VAL A 633 -6.92 30.41 42.55
C VAL A 633 -6.74 31.08 43.91
N ASP A 634 -5.94 32.15 43.96
CA ASP A 634 -5.50 32.79 45.22
C ASP A 634 -6.66 33.14 46.18
N ASP A 635 -7.73 33.75 45.65
CA ASP A 635 -8.88 34.19 46.44
C ASP A 635 -10.04 33.17 46.48
N ALA A 636 -9.84 31.96 45.96
CA ALA A 636 -10.85 30.91 45.90
C ALA A 636 -10.23 29.53 46.19
N PRO A 637 -10.12 29.11 47.47
CA PRO A 637 -9.38 27.91 47.85
C PRO A 637 -9.97 26.60 47.31
N ASN A 638 -11.25 26.62 46.91
CA ASN A 638 -11.97 25.52 46.26
C ASN A 638 -11.88 25.56 44.73
N GLN A 639 -11.10 26.48 44.15
CA GLN A 639 -10.94 26.58 42.70
C GLN A 639 -9.50 26.30 42.28
N LEU A 640 -9.38 25.48 41.24
CA LEU A 640 -8.13 25.23 40.53
C LEU A 640 -8.24 25.78 39.11
N THR A 641 -7.12 26.25 38.56
CA THR A 641 -7.02 26.66 37.16
C THR A 641 -6.04 25.75 36.45
N VAL A 642 -6.47 25.15 35.35
CA VAL A 642 -5.60 24.45 34.39
C VAL A 642 -5.25 25.43 33.27
N THR A 643 -3.97 25.78 33.18
CA THR A 643 -3.43 26.62 32.11
C THR A 643 -3.09 25.75 30.89
N LEU A 644 -3.10 26.35 29.70
CA LEU A 644 -2.81 25.65 28.44
C LEU A 644 -1.45 26.08 27.87
N ARG A 645 -0.78 25.16 27.17
CA ARG A 645 0.57 25.31 26.59
C ARG A 645 0.64 26.41 25.54
N SER A 646 -0.41 26.50 24.73
CA SER A 646 -0.64 27.62 23.83
C SER A 646 -1.90 28.34 24.31
N PRO A 647 -1.98 29.67 24.19
CA PRO A 647 -3.23 30.38 24.42
C PRO A 647 -4.25 29.88 23.40
N ALA A 648 -5.05 28.88 23.80
CA ALA A 648 -6.06 28.32 22.94
C ALA A 648 -7.09 29.41 22.63
N THR A 649 -7.71 29.31 21.45
CA THR A 649 -9.03 29.91 21.27
C THR A 649 -9.93 29.48 22.44
N PRO A 650 -10.89 30.33 22.88
CA PRO A 650 -11.78 29.99 23.98
C PRO A 650 -12.31 28.57 23.87
N LEU A 651 -12.21 27.80 24.96
CA LEU A 651 -12.72 26.44 24.98
C LEU A 651 -14.22 26.45 25.28
N THR A 652 -14.94 25.61 24.56
CA THR A 652 -16.30 25.22 24.90
C THR A 652 -16.23 24.04 25.85
N VAL A 653 -16.76 24.21 27.06
CA VAL A 653 -16.96 23.13 28.03
C VAL A 653 -18.44 22.76 27.97
N GLU A 654 -18.74 21.61 27.37
CA GLU A 654 -20.12 21.13 27.24
C GLU A 654 -20.68 20.68 28.61
N ASP A 655 -21.99 20.83 28.79
CA ASP A 655 -22.67 20.46 30.04
C ASP A 655 -22.42 18.98 30.40
N GLY A 656 -21.90 18.74 31.59
CA GLY A 656 -21.53 17.41 32.08
C GLY A 656 -20.06 17.04 31.91
N ALA A 657 -19.26 17.82 31.17
CA ALA A 657 -17.83 17.52 30.96
C ALA A 657 -17.00 17.52 32.27
N ALA A 658 -17.51 18.14 33.34
CA ALA A 658 -16.90 18.08 34.68
C ALA A 658 -16.76 16.63 35.20
N ALA A 659 -17.64 15.71 34.78
CA ALA A 659 -17.61 14.30 35.17
C ALA A 659 -16.38 13.53 34.67
N ASP A 660 -15.60 14.11 33.76
CA ASP A 660 -14.36 13.52 33.22
C ASP A 660 -13.11 13.99 33.97
N PHE A 661 -13.24 14.94 34.89
CA PHE A 661 -12.12 15.45 35.68
C PHE A 661 -12.01 14.72 37.02
N ARG A 662 -10.77 14.47 37.45
CA ARG A 662 -10.47 13.86 38.76
C ARG A 662 -9.48 14.75 39.50
N VAL A 663 -9.74 14.99 40.78
CA VAL A 663 -8.82 15.67 41.69
C VAL A 663 -8.64 14.79 42.92
N SER A 664 -7.41 14.39 43.24
CA SER A 664 -7.17 13.56 44.42
C SER A 664 -7.60 14.30 45.69
N GLY A 665 -8.56 13.74 46.43
CA GLY A 665 -9.05 14.31 47.69
C GLY A 665 -10.16 15.36 47.56
N ALA A 666 -10.67 15.63 46.37
CA ALA A 666 -11.81 16.54 46.15
C ALA A 666 -12.69 16.09 44.96
N VAL A 667 -13.95 16.48 44.95
CA VAL A 667 -14.89 16.24 43.84
C VAL A 667 -14.96 17.50 42.98
N VAL A 668 -14.91 17.33 41.66
CA VAL A 668 -15.12 18.42 40.70
C VAL A 668 -16.61 18.63 40.49
N GLU A 669 -17.12 19.79 40.92
CA GLU A 669 -18.55 20.14 40.82
C GLU A 669 -18.87 20.79 39.47
N SER A 670 -17.95 21.61 38.96
CA SER A 670 -18.11 22.26 37.66
C SER A 670 -16.78 22.60 37.02
N VAL A 671 -16.78 22.72 35.70
CA VAL A 671 -15.64 23.18 34.91
C VAL A 671 -16.14 24.24 33.95
N ARG A 672 -15.39 25.33 33.82
CA ARG A 672 -15.70 26.39 32.85
C ARG A 672 -14.44 27.01 32.27
N TRP A 673 -14.54 27.48 31.04
CA TRP A 673 -13.49 28.34 30.48
C TRP A 673 -13.61 29.76 31.05
N GLN A 674 -12.50 30.31 31.53
CA GLN A 674 -12.40 31.72 31.92
C GLN A 674 -11.25 32.39 31.17
N ARG A 675 -11.59 33.40 30.36
CA ARG A 675 -10.61 34.21 29.63
C ARG A 675 -9.60 34.83 30.59
N GLY A 676 -8.32 34.67 30.27
CA GLY A 676 -7.20 35.18 31.07
C GLY A 676 -6.76 34.25 32.21
N LEU A 677 -7.53 33.23 32.56
CA LEU A 677 -7.13 32.20 33.54
C LEU A 677 -6.91 30.83 32.89
N GLY A 678 -7.87 30.32 32.14
CA GLY A 678 -7.84 28.97 31.58
C GLY A 678 -9.10 28.17 31.93
N LEU A 679 -8.96 26.85 32.12
CA LEU A 679 -10.05 26.01 32.60
C LEU A 679 -10.12 26.08 34.14
N VAL A 680 -11.20 26.63 34.66
CA VAL A 680 -11.43 26.75 36.11
C VAL A 680 -12.29 25.58 36.57
N LEU A 681 -11.75 24.77 37.48
CA LEU A 681 -12.42 23.67 38.16
C LEU A 681 -12.91 24.17 39.51
N THR A 682 -14.20 24.04 39.78
CA THR A 682 -14.78 24.28 41.12
C THR A 682 -14.91 22.96 41.85
N LEU A 683 -14.42 22.92 43.08
CA LEU A 683 -14.37 21.73 43.91
C LEU A 683 -15.31 21.83 45.12
N ASP A 684 -15.77 20.68 45.61
CA ASP A 684 -16.57 20.60 46.85
C ASP A 684 -15.78 21.08 48.09
N ARG A 685 -14.45 20.96 48.04
CA ARG A 685 -13.51 21.38 49.11
C ARG A 685 -12.13 21.71 48.53
N PRO A 686 -11.24 22.36 49.31
CA PRO A 686 -9.88 22.61 48.84
C PRO A 686 -9.13 21.30 48.58
N ALA A 687 -8.52 21.18 47.39
CA ALA A 687 -7.64 20.06 47.10
C ALA A 687 -6.38 20.11 47.99
N PRO A 688 -5.84 18.96 48.45
CA PRO A 688 -4.58 18.92 49.20
C PRO A 688 -3.39 19.39 48.34
N ALA A 689 -2.31 19.82 48.99
CA ALA A 689 -1.06 20.14 48.29
C ALA A 689 -0.52 18.91 47.55
N GLY A 690 -0.04 19.09 46.32
CA GLY A 690 0.43 17.98 45.48
C GLY A 690 -0.68 17.04 44.98
N ALA A 691 -1.96 17.45 45.06
CA ALA A 691 -3.06 16.66 44.51
C ALA A 691 -2.84 16.36 43.01
N SER A 692 -3.14 15.14 42.59
CA SER A 692 -3.23 14.81 41.17
C SER A 692 -4.50 15.40 40.58
N VAL A 693 -4.38 16.09 39.45
CA VAL A 693 -5.49 16.65 38.67
C VAL A 693 -5.42 16.05 37.28
N ALA A 694 -6.49 15.38 36.88
CA ALA A 694 -6.57 14.67 35.61
C ALA A 694 -7.84 15.01 34.84
N TYR A 695 -7.72 15.04 33.51
CA TYR A 695 -8.84 14.94 32.58
C TYR A 695 -8.73 13.60 31.87
N LEU A 696 -9.73 12.75 32.08
CA LEU A 696 -9.74 11.38 31.60
C LEU A 696 -10.43 11.23 30.24
N SER A 697 -11.19 12.23 29.81
CA SER A 697 -12.25 12.06 28.81
C SER A 697 -13.21 10.93 29.23
N HIS A 698 -13.98 10.41 28.29
CA HIS A 698 -14.99 9.38 28.53
C HIS A 698 -14.94 8.29 27.46
N ASN A 699 -15.51 7.14 27.82
CA ASN A 699 -15.77 6.09 26.87
C ASN A 699 -17.03 6.42 26.05
N GLY A 700 -17.03 6.02 24.79
CA GLY A 700 -18.12 6.32 23.84
C GLY A 700 -18.35 7.82 23.59
N ALA A 701 -19.59 8.17 23.25
CA ALA A 701 -20.06 9.55 23.10
C ALA A 701 -20.33 10.22 24.46
N GLY A 702 -20.16 11.53 24.54
CA GLY A 702 -20.45 12.29 25.75
C GLY A 702 -20.08 13.77 25.66
N PRO A 703 -20.21 14.52 26.76
CA PRO A 703 -19.85 15.93 26.82
C PRO A 703 -18.35 16.15 26.68
N ARG A 704 -17.96 17.15 25.90
CA ARG A 704 -16.57 17.40 25.51
C ARG A 704 -16.04 18.73 26.04
N VAL A 705 -14.72 18.83 26.07
CA VAL A 705 -14.02 20.11 26.18
C VAL A 705 -13.27 20.33 24.86
N VAL A 706 -13.73 21.27 24.05
CA VAL A 706 -13.23 21.45 22.67
C VAL A 706 -12.88 22.90 22.37
N ASP A 707 -12.00 23.11 21.40
CA ASP A 707 -11.78 24.43 20.81
C ASP A 707 -12.86 24.78 19.76
N ALA A 708 -12.72 25.94 19.12
CA ALA A 708 -13.65 26.40 18.09
C ALA A 708 -13.68 25.52 16.82
N ARG A 709 -12.69 24.62 16.63
CA ARG A 709 -12.61 23.66 15.52
C ARG A 709 -13.13 22.27 15.92
N GLY A 710 -13.55 22.09 17.17
CA GLY A 710 -13.95 20.81 17.71
C GLY A 710 -12.78 19.90 18.13
N MET A 711 -11.54 20.39 18.13
CA MET A 711 -10.40 19.62 18.64
C MET A 711 -10.49 19.51 20.16
N GLY A 712 -10.49 18.29 20.68
CA GLY A 712 -10.69 18.03 22.10
C GLY A 712 -9.45 18.31 22.95
N LEU A 713 -9.68 18.72 24.20
CA LEU A 713 -8.66 18.80 25.25
C LEU A 713 -7.93 17.46 25.39
N LEU A 714 -6.61 17.48 25.31
CA LEU A 714 -5.81 16.28 25.50
C LEU A 714 -6.01 15.72 26.91
N ALA A 715 -6.20 14.41 27.01
CA ALA A 715 -6.21 13.71 28.30
C ALA A 715 -4.87 13.92 29.01
N PHE A 716 -4.92 14.15 30.32
CA PHE A 716 -3.73 14.50 31.08
C PHE A 716 -3.83 14.06 32.54
N GLN A 717 -2.67 14.03 33.17
CA GLN A 717 -2.49 14.04 34.61
C GLN A 717 -1.37 15.04 34.96
N LEU A 718 -1.66 15.96 35.87
CA LEU A 718 -0.74 16.98 36.37
C LEU A 718 -0.80 17.01 37.90
N THR A 719 0.26 17.49 38.52
CA THR A 719 0.32 17.72 39.96
C THR A 719 -0.04 19.17 40.25
N LEU A 720 -0.88 19.41 41.25
CA LEU A 720 -1.17 20.74 41.76
C LEU A 720 0.09 21.34 42.38
N GLU A 721 0.56 22.45 41.79
CA GLU A 721 1.71 23.24 42.25
C GLU A 721 1.40 24.09 43.48
#